data_AF-A0A660ZAJ4-F1
#
_entry.id   AF-A0A660ZAJ4-F1
#
_cell.length_a   1.000
_cell.length_b   1.000
_cell.length_c   1.000
_cell.angle_alpha   90.00
_cell.angle_beta   90.00
_cell.angle_gamma   90.00
#
_symmetry.space_group_name_H-M   'P 1'
#
loop_
_entity.id
_entity.type
_entity.pdbx_description
1 polymer ?
#
loop_
_entity_poly.entity_id
_entity_poly.type
_entity_poly.pdbx_seq_one_letter_code
_entity_poly.pdbx_strand_id
1 'polypeptide(L)'
;MKRVLKPFTNEDIVVCEFHLTKTISYKQMNKRCNLLLTLLIFLFCCVLELYAQEQTPPGFTIGTFVGGAGDQNIYTSFDSSGMNTLVHYAHTVTKPYLSDYSVIARNDSNQSQWISHYATSLYSKWESEENQTNSATVGVKHKFGTDTTWQSVQCWSTLGLSSRKDSLLYGPHYRQEKEYQRWLYNSGSSWRDIFYTARYRMALDYDPALVDTTEEACRITARVRHAVWINGVYADSVANDTLGVPITLKVADFPSDGSFEDFPIERYTYLPDYPEQFIDGKLEIPSDDDITYTDSDGENGIEFLVEWLLDDTLCTLYIDYVEVYDNYGWNDFMTGDSLQTAQTIKKITDYAESYSNWSNIKYWWSQDEPFSIDAYTPMRVVDSLVRSVGGAPLITEFYPNYRVLVNGDSQLVRYYNMVEPEKLMIDFYPFSHEFYPIRVVDLDTMRNILQIAHSLQPGFWYVGQGFGERDADSNWCSWRRPDSSELKATLMLALAHGVKGLMFWNYESYEVNRCSEGSYYDCIVGKAPTYTPSELWYLINDNFVPRLKGKLGNTLLSLNYTGNYIHMECLNCPSQDNNTYDYLTINHYGTNYFWHAGLFEHKDYADNKYFLLANLRTNTSVESRLVVSNNTDYKNVSFVDIEGGSGSIDTTIAYDSSLTYYETMPAGEGRLYRVSPVVKYGGRLIYDEEISSITTLYSEMTIENGAELSISANYTCNANIIVKDGKITRSGSGKLIFDNGFKLIVEGDAEVSGTAQNKLEIDFDSPMSLNGILVDSLGSLDIKNCLIKNADLGISVKSYYNHIDIDSVYIEDCSDYGISISGPIRR
;
A
#
# COMPACT_ATOMS: atom_id res chain seq x y z
N MET A 1 -15.53 13.10 -35.05
CA MET A 1 -14.92 13.89 -36.15
C MET A 1 -13.42 13.93 -35.95
N LYS A 2 -12.64 13.36 -36.89
CA LYS A 2 -11.16 13.38 -36.89
C LYS A 2 -10.66 14.78 -37.29
N ARG A 3 -9.72 15.36 -36.54
CA ARG A 3 -8.87 16.44 -37.04
C ARG A 3 -7.41 16.12 -36.77
N VAL A 4 -6.67 16.00 -37.86
CA VAL A 4 -5.26 15.68 -37.98
C VAL A 4 -4.47 16.99 -38.04
N LEU A 5 -3.37 17.03 -37.28
CA LEU A 5 -2.31 18.04 -37.28
C LEU A 5 -1.42 17.92 -38.53
N LYS A 6 -0.99 19.06 -39.11
CA LYS A 6 0.33 19.27 -39.77
C LYS A 6 0.54 20.77 -40.12
N PRO A 7 1.78 21.23 -40.42
CA PRO A 7 2.51 22.19 -39.58
C PRO A 7 2.82 23.53 -40.28
N PHE A 8 3.27 24.52 -39.50
CA PHE A 8 3.80 25.79 -40.02
C PHE A 8 5.33 25.78 -40.05
N THR A 9 5.88 26.15 -41.21
CA THR A 9 7.29 26.48 -41.44
C THR A 9 7.47 28.00 -41.51
N ASN A 10 8.62 28.48 -41.04
CA ASN A 10 9.10 29.86 -41.08
C ASN A 10 9.21 30.41 -42.50
N GLU A 11 8.74 31.63 -42.73
CA GLU A 11 9.35 32.67 -43.57
C GLU A 11 8.50 33.96 -43.45
N ASP A 12 9.10 35.03 -42.92
CA ASP A 12 9.07 36.39 -43.49
C ASP A 12 9.41 37.45 -42.44
N ILE A 13 10.63 37.94 -42.60
CA ILE A 13 11.22 39.11 -41.95
C ILE A 13 10.58 40.35 -42.58
N VAL A 14 9.77 41.08 -41.81
CA VAL A 14 9.39 42.47 -42.15
C VAL A 14 10.41 43.41 -41.51
N VAL A 15 11.19 44.04 -42.38
CA VAL A 15 12.09 45.15 -42.07
C VAL A 15 11.25 46.39 -41.79
N CYS A 16 11.33 46.92 -40.57
CA CYS A 16 10.96 48.31 -40.27
C CYS A 16 12.18 49.06 -39.76
N GLU A 17 12.72 49.95 -40.61
CA GLU A 17 13.68 50.96 -40.20
C GLU A 17 13.02 51.98 -39.28
N PHE A 18 13.59 52.19 -38.10
CA PHE A 18 13.41 53.42 -37.33
C PHE A 18 14.79 54.03 -37.06
N HIS A 19 15.04 55.16 -37.71
CA HIS A 19 16.15 56.05 -37.39
C HIS A 19 15.81 56.82 -36.10
N LEU A 20 16.53 56.53 -35.01
CA LEU A 20 16.59 57.41 -33.85
C LEU A 20 18.01 57.42 -33.27
N THR A 21 18.61 58.59 -33.42
CA THR A 21 19.93 59.03 -32.97
C THR A 21 20.04 59.00 -31.44
N LYS A 22 20.85 58.08 -30.90
CA LYS A 22 21.61 58.30 -29.66
C LYS A 22 22.68 57.22 -29.48
N THR A 23 23.94 57.64 -29.60
CA THR A 23 25.11 56.80 -29.34
C THR A 23 25.19 56.46 -27.84
N ILE A 24 24.61 55.31 -27.46
CA ILE A 24 24.92 54.67 -26.18
C ILE A 24 26.04 53.67 -26.46
N SER A 25 27.15 53.81 -25.73
CA SER A 25 28.34 52.97 -25.87
C SER A 25 28.00 51.48 -25.74
N TYR A 26 28.32 50.71 -26.78
CA TYR A 26 28.18 49.24 -26.88
C TYR A 26 28.78 48.48 -25.67
N LYS A 27 29.77 49.08 -24.99
CA LYS A 27 30.40 48.54 -23.77
C LYS A 27 29.50 48.55 -22.53
N GLN A 28 28.54 49.47 -22.44
CA GLN A 28 27.60 49.55 -21.30
C GLN A 28 26.40 48.60 -21.47
N MET A 29 25.95 48.36 -22.70
CA MET A 29 24.91 47.35 -22.98
C MET A 29 25.42 45.92 -22.73
N ASN A 30 26.64 45.57 -23.17
CA ASN A 30 27.20 44.24 -22.91
C ASN A 30 27.41 43.94 -21.41
N LYS A 31 27.79 44.94 -20.61
CA LYS A 31 27.91 44.74 -19.15
C LYS A 31 26.55 44.55 -18.47
N ARG A 32 25.49 45.24 -18.93
CA ARG A 32 24.14 45.09 -18.37
C ARG A 32 23.46 43.80 -18.83
N CYS A 33 23.65 43.38 -20.09
CA CYS A 33 23.15 42.09 -20.58
C CYS A 33 23.90 40.91 -19.92
N ASN A 34 25.22 40.98 -19.75
CA ASN A 34 25.95 39.94 -19.01
C ASN A 34 25.53 39.91 -17.54
N LEU A 35 25.35 41.07 -16.89
CA LEU A 35 24.85 41.10 -15.51
C LEU A 35 23.43 40.51 -15.39
N LEU A 36 22.54 40.80 -16.35
CA LEU A 36 21.17 40.25 -16.37
C LEU A 36 21.17 38.73 -16.64
N LEU A 37 22.03 38.26 -17.56
CA LEU A 37 22.19 36.84 -17.87
C LEU A 37 22.82 36.09 -16.70
N THR A 38 23.82 36.67 -16.03
CA THR A 38 24.41 36.10 -14.81
C THR A 38 23.39 36.10 -13.67
N LEU A 39 22.57 37.14 -13.51
CA LEU A 39 21.47 37.16 -12.52
C LEU A 39 20.39 36.12 -12.84
N LEU A 40 20.05 35.93 -14.11
CA LEU A 40 19.10 34.91 -14.55
C LEU A 40 19.66 33.51 -14.33
N ILE A 41 20.94 33.26 -14.64
CA ILE A 41 21.61 31.99 -14.34
C ILE A 41 21.69 31.79 -12.83
N PHE A 42 22.00 32.82 -12.05
CA PHE A 42 22.06 32.72 -10.59
C PHE A 42 20.67 32.47 -9.99
N LEU A 43 19.61 33.12 -10.48
CA LEU A 43 18.22 32.84 -10.10
C LEU A 43 17.81 31.44 -10.55
N PHE A 44 18.21 30.97 -11.73
CA PHE A 44 17.92 29.63 -12.22
C PHE A 44 18.67 28.57 -11.42
N CYS A 45 19.93 28.81 -11.03
CA CYS A 45 20.71 27.97 -10.14
C CYS A 45 20.15 27.97 -8.71
N CYS A 46 19.70 29.12 -8.17
CA CYS A 46 19.05 29.17 -6.87
C CYS A 46 17.67 28.49 -6.87
N VAL A 47 16.93 28.56 -7.99
CA VAL A 47 15.67 27.82 -8.17
C VAL A 47 15.95 26.32 -8.31
N LEU A 48 17.05 25.93 -8.98
CA LEU A 48 17.50 24.54 -9.04
C LEU A 48 18.02 24.05 -7.67
N GLU A 49 18.72 24.86 -6.88
CA GLU A 49 19.12 24.53 -5.50
C GLU A 49 17.91 24.46 -4.54
N LEU A 50 16.86 25.24 -4.76
CA LEU A 50 15.57 25.14 -4.05
C LEU A 50 14.77 23.88 -4.47
N TYR A 51 14.95 23.39 -5.70
CA TYR A 51 14.40 22.10 -6.16
C TYR A 51 15.32 20.91 -5.82
N ALA A 52 16.62 21.16 -5.58
CA ALA A 52 17.64 20.18 -5.22
C ALA A 52 18.00 20.19 -3.72
N GLN A 53 17.20 20.87 -2.89
CA GLN A 53 16.90 20.30 -1.58
C GLN A 53 16.19 18.98 -1.87
N GLU A 54 16.97 17.92 -2.07
CA GLU A 54 16.48 16.55 -2.05
C GLU A 54 15.61 16.46 -0.80
N GLN A 55 14.28 16.44 -0.98
CA GLN A 55 13.42 15.81 0.00
C GLN A 55 14.02 14.43 0.17
N THR A 56 14.71 14.20 1.28
CA THR A 56 15.23 12.90 1.63
C THR A 56 14.12 11.91 1.31
N PRO A 57 14.36 10.92 0.43
CA PRO A 57 13.31 10.00 0.01
C PRO A 57 12.58 9.51 1.26
N PRO A 58 11.23 9.54 1.29
CA PRO A 58 10.51 9.18 2.50
C PRO A 58 10.97 7.79 2.94
N GLY A 59 11.57 7.72 4.13
CA GLY A 59 12.04 6.46 4.70
C GLY A 59 10.88 5.50 4.91
N PHE A 60 11.18 4.21 5.08
CA PHE A 60 10.15 3.19 5.26
C PHE A 60 9.24 3.58 6.44
N THR A 61 7.92 3.54 6.24
CA THR A 61 6.95 3.92 7.29
C THR A 61 6.94 2.85 8.37
N ILE A 62 7.27 3.25 9.60
CA ILE A 62 7.20 2.38 10.78
C ILE A 62 6.58 3.19 11.90
N GLY A 63 5.45 2.74 12.43
CA GLY A 63 4.72 3.54 13.41
C GLY A 63 3.84 2.74 14.35
N THR A 64 3.15 3.47 15.21
CA THR A 64 2.27 2.90 16.23
C THR A 64 1.11 3.84 16.50
N PHE A 65 0.13 3.33 17.23
CA PHE A 65 -0.95 4.12 17.80
C PHE A 65 -0.58 4.54 19.22
N VAL A 66 -1.09 5.70 19.65
CA VAL A 66 -0.95 6.20 21.02
C VAL A 66 -2.29 6.77 21.47
N GLY A 67 -2.77 6.31 22.62
CA GLY A 67 -4.01 6.73 23.26
C GLY A 67 -3.89 8.02 24.09
N GLY A 68 -5.01 8.73 24.22
CA GLY A 68 -5.13 9.96 25.02
C GLY A 68 -4.24 11.12 24.55
N ALA A 69 -4.05 12.18 25.34
CA ALA A 69 -3.18 13.31 24.96
C ALA A 69 -1.66 13.04 25.12
N GLY A 70 -1.32 11.87 25.67
CA GLY A 70 0.04 11.52 26.10
C GLY A 70 0.56 12.39 27.25
N ASP A 71 1.67 11.99 27.86
CA ASP A 71 2.50 12.85 28.72
C ASP A 71 3.91 12.98 28.11
N GLN A 72 4.77 13.86 28.63
CA GLN A 72 6.13 14.02 28.09
C GLN A 72 6.94 12.71 28.01
N ASN A 73 6.69 11.78 28.93
CA ASN A 73 7.45 10.53 29.01
C ASN A 73 7.05 9.56 27.89
N ILE A 74 5.80 9.59 27.40
CA ILE A 74 5.38 8.74 26.27
C ILE A 74 6.14 9.13 25.00
N TYR A 75 6.30 10.43 24.73
CA TYR A 75 7.04 10.91 23.57
C TYR A 75 8.54 10.60 23.70
N THR A 76 9.12 10.75 24.90
CA THR A 76 10.51 10.36 25.16
C THR A 76 10.72 8.86 24.95
N SER A 77 9.75 8.03 25.35
CA SER A 77 9.76 6.60 25.09
C SER A 77 9.66 6.32 23.59
N PHE A 78 8.74 6.99 22.89
CA PHE A 78 8.55 6.82 21.45
C PHE A 78 9.79 7.23 20.64
N ASP A 79 10.46 8.34 20.99
CA ASP A 79 11.75 8.75 20.42
C ASP A 79 12.78 7.62 20.49
N SER A 80 12.87 6.96 21.66
CA SER A 80 13.80 5.87 21.88
C SER A 80 13.46 4.61 21.07
N SER A 81 12.20 4.42 20.67
CA SER A 81 11.78 3.29 19.83
C SER A 81 12.34 3.36 18.40
N GLY A 82 12.66 4.57 17.93
CA GLY A 82 13.15 4.80 16.59
C GLY A 82 12.08 4.65 15.48
N MET A 83 10.80 4.51 15.82
CA MET A 83 9.71 4.63 14.85
C MET A 83 9.57 6.07 14.32
N ASN A 84 8.88 6.28 13.20
CA ASN A 84 8.80 7.57 12.51
C ASN A 84 7.37 8.06 12.24
N THR A 85 6.35 7.25 12.55
CA THR A 85 4.94 7.55 12.28
C THR A 85 4.09 7.31 13.52
N LEU A 86 3.15 8.21 13.80
CA LEU A 86 2.30 8.15 14.99
C LEU A 86 0.82 8.38 14.62
N VAL A 87 -0.07 7.50 15.08
CA VAL A 87 -1.51 7.77 15.10
C VAL A 87 -1.85 8.43 16.43
N HIS A 88 -2.22 9.70 16.41
CA HIS A 88 -2.43 10.47 17.63
C HIS A 88 -3.32 11.71 17.44
N TYR A 89 -3.77 12.28 18.56
CA TYR A 89 -4.53 13.54 18.56
C TYR A 89 -3.66 14.72 18.11
N ALA A 90 -4.04 15.36 17.02
CA ALA A 90 -3.43 16.58 16.52
C ALA A 90 -4.10 17.80 17.18
N HIS A 91 -3.55 18.25 18.31
CA HIS A 91 -4.07 19.39 19.07
C HIS A 91 -2.95 20.41 19.34
N THR A 92 -3.30 21.65 19.68
CA THR A 92 -2.30 22.69 19.99
C THR A 92 -1.36 22.27 21.12
N VAL A 93 -1.84 21.47 22.09
CA VAL A 93 -1.05 20.97 23.23
C VAL A 93 -0.09 19.84 22.84
N THR A 94 -0.42 19.03 21.84
CA THR A 94 0.45 17.93 21.35
C THR A 94 1.36 18.38 20.21
N LYS A 95 1.06 19.50 19.54
CA LYS A 95 1.85 20.05 18.42
C LYS A 95 3.37 20.09 18.68
N PRO A 96 3.86 20.56 19.85
CA PRO A 96 5.30 20.62 20.10
C PRO A 96 6.00 19.25 20.14
N TYR A 97 5.25 18.17 20.38
CA TYR A 97 5.79 16.81 20.48
C TYR A 97 5.69 16.04 19.17
N LEU A 98 4.85 16.49 18.24
CA LEU A 98 4.56 15.76 17.01
C LEU A 98 5.39 16.25 15.81
N SER A 99 6.12 17.35 15.94
CA SER A 99 6.81 18.01 14.81
C SER A 99 7.78 17.13 14.05
N ASP A 100 8.34 16.12 14.72
CA ASP A 100 9.44 15.30 14.22
C ASP A 100 8.96 13.97 13.61
N TYR A 101 7.64 13.71 13.60
CA TYR A 101 7.04 12.48 13.09
C TYR A 101 6.07 12.74 11.95
N SER A 102 5.84 11.72 11.11
CA SER A 102 4.65 11.68 10.28
C SER A 102 3.43 11.37 11.16
N VAL A 103 2.39 12.19 11.04
CA VAL A 103 1.19 12.08 11.90
C VAL A 103 0.00 11.59 11.09
N ILE A 104 -0.68 10.58 11.62
CA ILE A 104 -2.05 10.25 11.27
C ILE A 104 -2.94 10.86 12.35
N ALA A 105 -3.66 11.92 11.99
CA ALA A 105 -4.40 12.72 12.95
C ALA A 105 -5.71 12.03 13.35
N ARG A 106 -5.73 11.42 14.53
CA ARG A 106 -6.93 10.81 15.14
C ARG A 106 -7.64 11.83 16.02
N ASN A 107 -8.37 12.75 15.39
CA ASN A 107 -9.15 13.77 16.11
C ASN A 107 -10.60 13.30 16.25
N ASP A 108 -10.87 12.41 17.21
CA ASP A 108 -12.20 11.81 17.46
C ASP A 108 -12.76 12.14 18.87
N SER A 109 -12.14 13.08 19.58
CA SER A 109 -12.42 13.34 21.00
C SER A 109 -13.74 14.06 21.30
N ASN A 110 -14.42 14.64 20.30
CA ASN A 110 -15.73 15.28 20.44
C ASN A 110 -16.39 15.60 19.08
N GLN A 111 -17.67 16.01 19.12
CA GLN A 111 -18.50 16.28 17.93
C GLN A 111 -18.06 17.46 17.05
N SER A 112 -17.20 18.36 17.55
CA SER A 112 -16.69 19.48 16.76
C SER A 112 -15.46 19.10 15.92
N GLN A 113 -15.01 17.85 15.99
CA GLN A 113 -13.96 17.32 15.13
C GLN A 113 -14.58 16.89 13.79
N TRP A 114 -14.87 17.86 12.94
CA TRP A 114 -15.78 17.70 11.80
C TRP A 114 -15.37 16.61 10.80
N ILE A 115 -14.06 16.39 10.57
CA ILE A 115 -13.61 15.31 9.69
C ILE A 115 -14.04 13.95 10.23
N SER A 116 -13.67 13.62 11.47
CA SER A 116 -14.02 12.33 12.07
C SER A 116 -15.53 12.19 12.27
N HIS A 117 -16.21 13.25 12.71
CA HIS A 117 -17.66 13.27 12.92
C HIS A 117 -18.48 12.82 11.68
N TYR A 118 -18.17 13.37 10.50
CA TYR A 118 -18.88 13.01 9.27
C TYR A 118 -18.31 11.77 8.58
N ALA A 119 -17.02 11.46 8.76
CA ALA A 119 -16.41 10.26 8.16
C ALA A 119 -16.85 8.95 8.84
N THR A 120 -17.38 9.04 10.06
CA THR A 120 -17.96 7.92 10.84
C THR A 120 -19.48 7.87 10.80
N SER A 121 -20.10 8.75 9.98
CA SER A 121 -21.53 8.69 9.69
C SER A 121 -21.86 7.53 8.75
N LEU A 122 -23.13 7.23 8.57
CA LEU A 122 -23.58 6.02 7.85
C LEU A 122 -24.55 6.38 6.73
N TYR A 123 -24.22 5.96 5.52
CA TYR A 123 -24.99 6.16 4.29
C TYR A 123 -24.74 5.09 3.23
N SER A 124 -25.82 4.54 2.68
CA SER A 124 -25.79 3.77 1.45
C SER A 124 -26.97 4.12 0.54
N LYS A 125 -26.76 3.96 -0.77
CA LYS A 125 -27.78 4.10 -1.80
C LYS A 125 -27.77 2.85 -2.66
N TRP A 126 -28.96 2.36 -2.98
CA TRP A 126 -29.17 1.13 -3.72
C TRP A 126 -30.12 1.41 -4.88
N GLU A 127 -29.55 1.54 -6.08
CA GLU A 127 -30.34 1.80 -7.29
C GLU A 127 -31.18 0.55 -7.60
N SER A 128 -32.45 0.72 -7.88
CA SER A 128 -33.38 -0.40 -8.04
C SER A 128 -33.09 -1.22 -9.30
N GLU A 129 -32.50 -0.64 -10.33
CA GLU A 129 -32.13 -1.37 -11.54
C GLU A 129 -30.91 -2.28 -11.35
N GLU A 130 -30.17 -2.14 -10.25
CA GLU A 130 -29.06 -3.02 -9.90
C GLU A 130 -29.59 -4.42 -9.56
N ASN A 131 -29.80 -5.25 -10.58
CA ASN A 131 -30.33 -6.60 -10.38
C ASN A 131 -29.20 -7.59 -10.06
N GLN A 132 -28.90 -7.79 -8.77
CA GLN A 132 -27.98 -8.81 -8.31
C GLN A 132 -28.58 -10.21 -8.52
N THR A 133 -28.07 -10.91 -9.55
CA THR A 133 -28.53 -12.26 -9.91
C THR A 133 -27.95 -13.34 -9.01
N ASN A 134 -26.82 -13.09 -8.36
CA ASN A 134 -26.27 -14.00 -7.36
C ASN A 134 -26.95 -13.74 -6.02
N SER A 135 -27.88 -14.61 -5.63
CA SER A 135 -28.61 -14.50 -4.37
C SER A 135 -27.70 -14.50 -3.13
N ALA A 136 -26.47 -15.02 -3.27
CA ALA A 136 -25.50 -15.11 -2.18
C ALA A 136 -24.77 -13.79 -1.88
N THR A 137 -24.77 -12.81 -2.79
CA THR A 137 -23.99 -11.57 -2.66
C THR A 137 -24.83 -10.37 -2.27
N VAL A 138 -24.15 -9.33 -1.76
CA VAL A 138 -24.79 -8.09 -1.36
C VAL A 138 -25.27 -7.34 -2.62
N GLY A 139 -26.50 -6.86 -2.59
CA GLY A 139 -27.11 -6.08 -3.65
C GLY A 139 -28.62 -6.24 -3.74
N VAL A 140 -29.26 -5.32 -4.46
CA VAL A 140 -30.70 -5.33 -4.72
C VAL A 140 -31.07 -6.52 -5.61
N LYS A 141 -32.24 -7.12 -5.35
CA LYS A 141 -32.71 -8.34 -5.99
C LYS A 141 -34.19 -8.20 -6.36
N HIS A 142 -34.59 -8.91 -7.40
CA HIS A 142 -35.96 -8.88 -7.93
C HIS A 142 -36.46 -10.29 -8.21
N LYS A 143 -37.70 -10.58 -7.83
CA LYS A 143 -38.42 -11.82 -8.22
C LYS A 143 -39.41 -11.55 -9.36
N PHE A 144 -39.92 -10.33 -9.42
CA PHE A 144 -40.94 -9.88 -10.37
C PHE A 144 -40.66 -8.45 -10.83
N GLY A 145 -41.31 -8.04 -11.92
CA GLY A 145 -41.12 -6.73 -12.54
C GLY A 145 -40.08 -6.76 -13.65
N THR A 146 -39.72 -5.58 -14.13
CA THR A 146 -38.74 -5.38 -15.21
C THR A 146 -37.99 -4.07 -15.03
N ASP A 147 -36.76 -4.01 -15.51
CA ASP A 147 -36.03 -2.76 -15.70
C ASP A 147 -36.69 -1.92 -16.80
N THR A 148 -36.76 -0.61 -16.60
CA THR A 148 -37.33 0.33 -17.56
C THR A 148 -36.78 1.75 -17.36
N THR A 149 -37.31 2.70 -18.12
CA THR A 149 -37.04 4.13 -17.95
C THR A 149 -38.35 4.89 -17.84
N TRP A 150 -38.49 5.67 -16.78
CA TRP A 150 -39.63 6.55 -16.54
C TRP A 150 -39.14 7.99 -16.34
N GLN A 151 -39.67 8.92 -17.14
CA GLN A 151 -39.26 10.35 -17.09
C GLN A 151 -37.72 10.58 -17.12
N SER A 152 -37.00 9.77 -17.89
CA SER A 152 -35.52 9.78 -18.01
C SER A 152 -34.75 9.24 -16.81
N VAL A 153 -35.43 8.59 -15.86
CA VAL A 153 -34.83 7.87 -14.73
C VAL A 153 -34.88 6.38 -15.00
N GLN A 154 -33.74 5.70 -14.87
CA GLN A 154 -33.67 4.24 -14.91
C GLN A 154 -34.26 3.69 -13.61
N CYS A 155 -35.12 2.68 -13.71
CA CYS A 155 -35.91 2.22 -12.58
C CYS A 155 -36.36 0.76 -12.73
N TRP A 156 -36.76 0.14 -11.62
CA TRP A 156 -37.48 -1.13 -11.62
C TRP A 156 -38.99 -0.90 -11.59
N SER A 157 -39.76 -1.69 -12.35
CA SER A 157 -41.17 -1.41 -12.58
C SER A 157 -42.09 -2.62 -12.54
N THR A 158 -43.36 -2.35 -12.19
CA THR A 158 -44.47 -3.31 -12.31
C THR A 158 -45.05 -3.42 -13.72
N LEU A 159 -44.42 -2.81 -14.72
CA LEU A 159 -44.89 -2.84 -16.10
C LEU A 159 -45.18 -4.28 -16.57
N GLY A 160 -46.43 -4.53 -16.98
CA GLY A 160 -46.90 -5.83 -17.44
C GLY A 160 -47.35 -6.79 -16.33
N LEU A 161 -47.31 -6.39 -15.06
CA LEU A 161 -47.91 -7.13 -13.95
C LEU A 161 -49.41 -6.83 -13.83
N SER A 162 -50.20 -7.84 -13.47
CA SER A 162 -51.65 -7.75 -13.35
C SER A 162 -52.18 -8.40 -12.06
N SER A 163 -51.32 -8.57 -11.05
CA SER A 163 -51.62 -9.28 -9.81
C SER A 163 -50.61 -8.87 -8.74
N ARG A 164 -51.00 -8.88 -7.46
CA ARG A 164 -50.13 -8.67 -6.29
C ARG A 164 -48.80 -9.43 -6.37
N LYS A 165 -47.72 -8.81 -5.88
CA LYS A 165 -46.36 -9.38 -5.77
C LYS A 165 -45.70 -8.98 -4.45
N ASP A 166 -45.13 -9.97 -3.77
CA ASP A 166 -44.49 -9.86 -2.46
C ASP A 166 -42.98 -9.54 -2.52
N SER A 167 -42.40 -9.42 -3.72
CA SER A 167 -40.95 -9.26 -3.92
C SER A 167 -40.66 -8.54 -5.23
N LEU A 168 -41.16 -7.31 -5.37
CA LEU A 168 -40.76 -6.46 -6.50
C LEU A 168 -39.28 -6.12 -6.35
N LEU A 169 -38.91 -5.52 -5.23
CA LEU A 169 -37.55 -5.17 -4.85
C LEU A 169 -37.29 -5.72 -3.45
N TYR A 170 -36.16 -6.38 -3.24
CA TYR A 170 -35.68 -6.85 -1.95
C TYR A 170 -34.15 -6.85 -1.88
N GLY A 171 -33.55 -7.08 -0.71
CA GLY A 171 -32.11 -6.91 -0.45
C GLY A 171 -31.77 -5.60 0.27
N PRO A 172 -30.49 -5.28 0.50
CA PRO A 172 -29.31 -5.86 -0.13
C PRO A 172 -28.72 -7.06 0.60
N HIS A 173 -29.20 -7.38 1.81
CA HIS A 173 -28.66 -8.41 2.70
C HIS A 173 -27.23 -8.12 3.16
N TYR A 174 -27.03 -7.05 3.91
CA TYR A 174 -25.74 -6.71 4.50
C TYR A 174 -25.87 -6.43 6.01
N ARG A 175 -24.73 -6.45 6.70
CA ARG A 175 -24.62 -6.04 8.09
C ARG A 175 -24.69 -4.52 8.18
N GLN A 176 -25.66 -4.01 8.93
CA GLN A 176 -25.76 -2.60 9.28
C GLN A 176 -25.35 -2.41 10.76
N GLU A 177 -24.67 -1.31 11.08
CA GLU A 177 -24.24 -1.03 12.46
C GLU A 177 -25.43 -0.76 13.38
N LYS A 178 -25.41 -1.33 14.59
CA LYS A 178 -26.49 -1.16 15.57
C LYS A 178 -26.24 0.05 16.49
N GLU A 179 -24.98 0.34 16.80
CA GLU A 179 -24.60 1.36 17.78
C GLU A 179 -23.41 2.22 17.33
N TYR A 180 -23.39 3.48 17.76
CA TYR A 180 -22.23 4.36 17.65
C TYR A 180 -21.24 4.17 18.81
N GLN A 181 -19.95 4.25 18.51
CA GLN A 181 -18.93 4.57 19.51
C GLN A 181 -19.05 6.06 19.93
N ARG A 182 -19.54 6.30 21.16
CA ARG A 182 -20.13 7.59 21.57
C ARG A 182 -19.15 8.76 21.81
N TRP A 183 -17.84 8.57 21.94
CA TRP A 183 -16.93 9.70 22.24
C TRP A 183 -16.95 10.79 21.16
N LEU A 184 -17.39 10.45 19.95
CA LEU A 184 -17.58 11.38 18.83
C LEU A 184 -18.81 12.29 18.99
N TYR A 185 -19.79 11.93 19.82
CA TYR A 185 -21.15 12.49 19.71
C TYR A 185 -21.77 12.95 21.04
N ASN A 186 -21.15 12.71 22.20
CA ASN A 186 -21.53 13.33 23.49
C ASN A 186 -20.49 13.09 24.60
N SER A 187 -20.53 13.89 25.67
CA SER A 187 -19.71 13.71 26.87
C SER A 187 -20.23 12.53 27.74
N GLY A 188 -19.92 11.29 27.38
CA GLY A 188 -20.22 10.11 28.19
C GLY A 188 -19.88 8.78 27.51
N SER A 189 -19.47 7.79 28.29
CA SER A 189 -18.92 6.49 27.86
C SER A 189 -19.98 5.38 27.72
N SER A 190 -21.05 5.58 26.94
CA SER A 190 -21.98 4.47 26.65
C SER A 190 -22.20 4.34 25.15
N TRP A 191 -22.43 3.15 24.65
CA TRP A 191 -22.94 2.96 23.30
C TRP A 191 -24.31 3.62 23.13
N ARG A 192 -24.68 3.94 21.88
CA ARG A 192 -26.01 4.47 21.53
C ARG A 192 -26.53 3.81 20.27
N ASP A 193 -27.76 3.35 20.35
CA ASP A 193 -28.53 2.89 19.21
C ASP A 193 -28.48 3.90 18.06
N ILE A 194 -28.22 3.38 16.87
CA ILE A 194 -28.34 4.13 15.63
C ILE A 194 -29.82 4.10 15.23
N PHE A 195 -30.35 5.28 14.93
CA PHE A 195 -31.65 5.42 14.28
C PHE A 195 -31.39 5.69 12.80
N TYR A 196 -32.02 4.90 11.94
CA TYR A 196 -31.90 5.03 10.51
C TYR A 196 -33.21 5.53 9.89
N THR A 197 -33.08 6.22 8.75
CA THR A 197 -34.17 6.42 7.81
C THR A 197 -33.85 5.66 6.53
N ALA A 198 -34.80 4.85 6.05
CA ALA A 198 -34.77 4.27 4.71
C ALA A 198 -35.75 5.02 3.83
N ARG A 199 -35.25 5.70 2.79
CA ARG A 199 -36.04 6.55 1.88
C ARG A 199 -36.17 5.87 0.52
N TYR A 200 -37.40 5.59 0.14
CA TYR A 200 -37.75 4.94 -1.12
C TYR A 200 -38.20 6.00 -2.10
N ARG A 201 -37.47 6.15 -3.21
CA ARG A 201 -37.88 7.08 -4.26
C ARG A 201 -38.70 6.34 -5.30
N MET A 202 -39.96 6.69 -5.44
CA MET A 202 -40.91 5.96 -6.28
C MET A 202 -41.88 6.90 -7.02
N ALA A 203 -42.40 6.44 -8.15
CA ALA A 203 -43.45 7.09 -8.91
C ALA A 203 -44.55 6.10 -9.26
N LEU A 204 -45.77 6.58 -9.42
CA LEU A 204 -46.91 5.78 -9.86
C LEU A 204 -47.55 6.46 -11.07
N ASP A 205 -47.60 5.75 -12.21
CA ASP A 205 -48.34 6.17 -13.39
C ASP A 205 -49.74 5.55 -13.35
N TYR A 206 -50.77 6.39 -13.40
CA TYR A 206 -52.16 5.97 -13.37
C TYR A 206 -53.07 7.05 -14.00
N ASP A 207 -54.25 6.65 -14.46
CA ASP A 207 -55.31 7.58 -14.87
C ASP A 207 -56.25 7.85 -13.66
N PRO A 208 -56.27 9.09 -13.11
CA PRO A 208 -57.13 9.42 -11.97
C PRO A 208 -58.64 9.27 -12.26
N ALA A 209 -59.04 9.17 -13.52
CA ALA A 209 -60.43 8.92 -13.90
C ALA A 209 -60.82 7.43 -13.85
N LEU A 210 -59.83 6.53 -13.83
CA LEU A 210 -60.03 5.07 -13.93
C LEU A 210 -59.67 4.32 -12.65
N VAL A 211 -58.89 4.94 -11.75
CA VAL A 211 -58.37 4.31 -10.54
C VAL A 211 -59.03 4.88 -9.29
N ASP A 212 -59.41 4.02 -8.35
CA ASP A 212 -59.82 4.46 -7.01
C ASP A 212 -58.58 4.89 -6.22
N THR A 213 -58.47 6.19 -5.98
CA THR A 213 -57.28 6.76 -5.34
C THR A 213 -57.12 6.33 -3.86
N THR A 214 -58.13 5.68 -3.27
CA THR A 214 -58.07 5.15 -1.90
C THR A 214 -57.47 3.74 -1.80
N GLU A 215 -57.27 3.06 -2.93
CA GLU A 215 -56.67 1.73 -2.98
C GLU A 215 -55.20 1.73 -2.56
N GLU A 216 -54.79 0.64 -1.90
CA GLU A 216 -53.41 0.40 -1.50
C GLU A 216 -52.59 -0.02 -2.72
N ALA A 217 -51.63 0.83 -3.11
CA ALA A 217 -50.80 0.61 -4.28
C ALA A 217 -49.62 -0.32 -3.97
N CYS A 218 -48.84 0.00 -2.92
CA CYS A 218 -47.68 -0.77 -2.54
C CYS A 218 -47.42 -0.72 -1.02
N ARG A 219 -46.59 -1.62 -0.53
CA ARG A 219 -46.09 -1.61 0.85
C ARG A 219 -44.58 -1.61 0.87
N ILE A 220 -43.99 -0.71 1.65
CA ILE A 220 -42.55 -0.63 1.90
C ILE A 220 -42.25 -1.10 3.32
N THR A 221 -41.19 -1.91 3.46
CA THR A 221 -40.81 -2.54 4.73
C THR A 221 -39.29 -2.57 4.88
N ALA A 222 -38.78 -2.15 6.05
CA ALA A 222 -37.43 -2.50 6.49
C ALA A 222 -37.52 -3.76 7.37
N ARG A 223 -36.68 -4.75 7.12
CA ARG A 223 -36.69 -6.05 7.80
C ARG A 223 -35.27 -6.51 8.05
N VAL A 224 -35.05 -7.12 9.19
CA VAL A 224 -33.82 -7.86 9.48
C VAL A 224 -34.09 -9.35 9.44
N ARG A 225 -33.15 -10.11 8.88
CA ARG A 225 -33.12 -11.57 8.96
C ARG A 225 -32.03 -12.04 9.90
N HIS A 226 -32.38 -12.85 10.90
CA HIS A 226 -31.49 -13.23 11.99
C HIS A 226 -31.72 -14.68 12.43
N ALA A 227 -30.80 -15.29 13.18
CA ALA A 227 -31.07 -16.60 13.79
C ALA A 227 -32.02 -16.52 14.98
N VAL A 228 -32.70 -17.64 15.21
CA VAL A 228 -33.58 -17.83 16.35
C VAL A 228 -32.81 -18.40 17.54
N TRP A 229 -32.96 -17.77 18.70
CA TRP A 229 -32.44 -18.26 19.98
C TRP A 229 -33.45 -19.19 20.65
N ILE A 230 -33.08 -20.46 20.88
CA ILE A 230 -33.95 -21.47 21.52
C ILE A 230 -33.18 -22.15 22.66
N ASN A 231 -33.67 -22.02 23.89
CA ASN A 231 -33.15 -22.72 25.08
C ASN A 231 -31.64 -22.51 25.35
N GLY A 232 -31.11 -21.31 25.10
CA GLY A 232 -29.71 -21.00 25.41
C GLY A 232 -28.71 -21.36 24.30
N VAL A 233 -29.20 -21.77 23.12
CA VAL A 233 -28.41 -22.01 21.91
C VAL A 233 -29.13 -21.40 20.71
N TYR A 234 -28.38 -20.96 19.70
CA TYR A 234 -28.96 -20.61 18.41
C TYR A 234 -29.42 -21.88 17.70
N ALA A 235 -30.62 -21.84 17.15
CA ALA A 235 -31.14 -22.89 16.29
C ALA A 235 -30.72 -22.62 14.84
N ASP A 236 -30.65 -23.68 14.02
CA ASP A 236 -30.44 -23.61 12.57
C ASP A 236 -31.64 -22.98 11.79
N SER A 237 -32.50 -22.22 12.48
CA SER A 237 -33.67 -21.57 11.93
C SER A 237 -33.52 -20.06 11.92
N VAL A 238 -34.07 -19.40 10.89
CA VAL A 238 -34.13 -17.94 10.81
C VAL A 238 -35.47 -17.37 11.25
N ALA A 239 -35.41 -16.19 11.85
CA ALA A 239 -36.54 -15.29 12.02
C ALA A 239 -36.33 -14.03 11.16
N ASN A 240 -37.45 -13.34 10.96
CA ASN A 240 -37.55 -12.16 10.16
C ASN A 240 -38.36 -11.15 10.94
N ASP A 241 -37.70 -10.11 11.39
CA ASP A 241 -38.31 -9.08 12.19
C ASP A 241 -38.39 -7.80 11.38
N THR A 242 -39.57 -7.20 11.38
CA THR A 242 -39.80 -5.91 10.77
C THR A 242 -39.19 -4.83 11.65
N LEU A 243 -38.34 -3.97 11.06
CA LEU A 243 -37.78 -2.81 11.71
C LEU A 243 -38.64 -1.58 11.40
N GLY A 244 -39.14 -0.93 12.45
CA GLY A 244 -40.09 0.18 12.31
C GLY A 244 -41.50 -0.29 11.91
N VAL A 245 -42.34 0.65 11.47
CA VAL A 245 -43.71 0.36 11.02
C VAL A 245 -43.72 0.28 9.48
N PRO A 246 -44.17 -0.83 8.87
CA PRO A 246 -44.38 -0.90 7.43
C PRO A 246 -45.32 0.21 6.96
N ILE A 247 -45.01 0.83 5.83
CA ILE A 247 -45.83 1.89 5.27
C ILE A 247 -46.57 1.31 4.07
N THR A 248 -47.90 1.32 4.13
CA THR A 248 -48.76 0.96 3.00
C THR A 248 -49.20 2.24 2.31
N LEU A 249 -48.71 2.45 1.09
CA LEU A 249 -48.98 3.65 0.30
C LEU A 249 -50.21 3.42 -0.57
N LYS A 250 -51.10 4.41 -0.58
CA LYS A 250 -52.27 4.46 -1.44
C LYS A 250 -51.93 5.14 -2.76
N VAL A 251 -52.76 4.93 -3.77
CA VAL A 251 -52.66 5.65 -5.06
C VAL A 251 -52.64 7.17 -4.85
N ALA A 252 -53.46 7.69 -3.93
CA ALA A 252 -53.51 9.12 -3.58
C ALA A 252 -52.23 9.67 -2.93
N ASP A 253 -51.35 8.81 -2.40
CA ASP A 253 -50.10 9.24 -1.77
C ASP A 253 -49.03 9.57 -2.84
N PHE A 254 -49.26 9.22 -4.11
CA PHE A 254 -48.35 9.53 -5.22
C PHE A 254 -48.80 10.78 -6.00
N PRO A 255 -47.86 11.57 -6.56
CA PRO A 255 -48.19 12.70 -7.42
C PRO A 255 -48.98 12.26 -8.65
N SER A 256 -50.08 12.95 -8.94
CA SER A 256 -50.96 12.62 -10.07
C SER A 256 -50.32 12.87 -11.45
N ASP A 257 -49.18 13.55 -11.51
CA ASP A 257 -48.40 13.75 -12.72
C ASP A 257 -47.35 12.65 -12.96
N GLY A 258 -47.34 11.62 -12.10
CA GLY A 258 -46.42 10.50 -12.16
C GLY A 258 -44.96 10.89 -11.87
N SER A 259 -44.72 12.05 -11.26
CA SER A 259 -43.38 12.43 -10.81
C SER A 259 -42.91 11.56 -9.63
N PHE A 260 -41.59 11.44 -9.48
CA PHE A 260 -40.99 10.71 -8.36
C PHE A 260 -41.14 11.50 -7.06
N GLU A 261 -41.55 10.79 -6.00
CA GLU A 261 -41.61 11.27 -4.63
C GLU A 261 -40.85 10.32 -3.69
N ASP A 262 -40.39 10.87 -2.57
CA ASP A 262 -39.61 10.14 -1.58
C ASP A 262 -40.50 9.71 -0.41
N PHE A 263 -40.51 8.41 -0.11
CA PHE A 263 -41.31 7.80 0.95
C PHE A 263 -40.39 7.22 2.04
N PRO A 264 -40.25 7.86 3.22
CA PRO A 264 -39.33 7.43 4.25
C PRO A 264 -39.96 6.48 5.29
N ILE A 265 -39.28 5.39 5.61
CA ILE A 265 -39.44 4.66 6.88
C ILE A 265 -38.52 5.37 7.89
N GLU A 266 -39.07 6.30 8.66
CA GLU A 266 -38.31 7.15 9.56
C GLU A 266 -37.94 6.45 10.87
N ARG A 267 -36.69 6.69 11.32
CA ARG A 267 -36.19 6.37 12.66
C ARG A 267 -36.40 4.92 13.09
N TYR A 268 -36.20 3.97 12.17
CA TYR A 268 -36.15 2.57 12.57
C TYR A 268 -34.84 2.29 13.31
N THR A 269 -34.85 1.30 14.19
CA THR A 269 -33.68 0.86 14.95
C THR A 269 -33.82 -0.63 15.24
N TYR A 270 -32.71 -1.25 15.63
CA TYR A 270 -32.66 -2.63 16.05
C TYR A 270 -33.25 -2.75 17.48
N LEU A 271 -33.85 -3.89 17.81
CA LEU A 271 -34.41 -4.20 19.12
C LEU A 271 -33.27 -4.42 20.13
N PRO A 272 -33.44 -4.02 21.42
CA PRO A 272 -32.38 -4.10 22.42
C PRO A 272 -31.87 -5.52 22.74
N ASP A 273 -32.70 -6.54 22.47
CA ASP A 273 -32.42 -7.94 22.79
C ASP A 273 -32.00 -8.76 21.56
N TYR A 274 -31.58 -8.11 20.46
CA TYR A 274 -30.93 -8.86 19.39
C TYR A 274 -29.64 -9.43 19.97
N PRO A 275 -29.44 -10.75 19.90
CA PRO A 275 -28.26 -11.35 20.49
C PRO A 275 -27.01 -10.90 19.68
N GLU A 276 -25.80 -11.27 20.10
CA GLU A 276 -24.52 -10.87 19.46
C GLU A 276 -23.59 -12.08 19.28
N GLN A 277 -24.05 -13.19 18.70
CA GLN A 277 -23.18 -14.34 18.47
C GLN A 277 -23.22 -14.90 17.05
N PHE A 278 -22.02 -15.35 16.67
CA PHE A 278 -21.69 -16.12 15.49
C PHE A 278 -22.60 -17.34 15.33
N ILE A 279 -23.47 -17.32 14.32
CA ILE A 279 -23.92 -18.53 13.65
C ILE A 279 -22.76 -19.08 12.82
N ASP A 280 -22.29 -20.26 13.22
CA ASP A 280 -21.43 -21.08 12.39
C ASP A 280 -22.31 -21.93 11.48
N GLY A 281 -22.52 -21.46 10.25
CA GLY A 281 -23.37 -22.15 9.29
C GLY A 281 -24.37 -21.22 8.61
N LYS A 282 -24.98 -21.76 7.57
CA LYS A 282 -25.66 -21.01 6.54
C LYS A 282 -27.18 -20.98 6.75
N LEU A 283 -27.82 -19.82 6.61
CA LEU A 283 -29.25 -19.61 6.91
C LEU A 283 -30.12 -19.46 5.63
N GLU A 284 -31.24 -20.18 5.51
CA GLU A 284 -32.15 -20.22 4.33
C GLU A 284 -33.44 -19.36 4.46
N ILE A 285 -33.96 -18.87 3.32
CA ILE A 285 -35.39 -18.51 3.07
C ILE A 285 -36.10 -19.81 2.65
N PRO A 286 -37.40 -20.05 3.00
CA PRO A 286 -38.05 -21.35 2.81
C PRO A 286 -37.91 -21.92 1.40
N SER A 287 -37.69 -23.24 1.33
CA SER A 287 -37.44 -24.05 0.12
C SER A 287 -38.41 -23.76 -1.04
N ASP A 288 -38.07 -24.13 -2.26
CA ASP A 288 -38.48 -25.48 -2.66
C ASP A 288 -37.38 -26.47 -3.05
N ASP A 289 -36.08 -26.18 -2.87
CA ASP A 289 -35.02 -27.19 -2.60
C ASP A 289 -33.59 -26.56 -2.63
N ASP A 290 -33.00 -26.45 -1.44
CA ASP A 290 -31.56 -26.50 -1.07
C ASP A 290 -30.55 -25.38 -1.48
N ILE A 291 -29.73 -25.01 -0.48
CA ILE A 291 -28.35 -24.45 -0.39
C ILE A 291 -28.02 -22.93 -0.19
N THR A 292 -28.03 -22.48 1.10
CA THR A 292 -26.94 -21.87 1.95
C THR A 292 -26.18 -20.49 1.68
N TYR A 293 -26.20 -19.52 2.64
CA TYR A 293 -25.47 -18.18 2.82
C TYR A 293 -24.42 -18.02 4.00
N THR A 294 -23.40 -17.12 4.01
CA THR A 294 -22.47 -16.88 5.18
C THR A 294 -22.25 -15.39 5.54
N ASP A 295 -22.70 -14.94 6.72
CA ASP A 295 -22.29 -13.68 7.38
C ASP A 295 -21.17 -13.99 8.40
N SER A 296 -20.23 -13.08 8.64
CA SER A 296 -19.06 -13.35 9.46
C SER A 296 -19.31 -13.37 10.97
N ASP A 297 -20.38 -12.73 11.43
CA ASP A 297 -20.82 -12.73 12.83
C ASP A 297 -22.20 -13.37 12.99
N GLY A 298 -22.67 -14.09 11.96
CA GLY A 298 -23.91 -14.85 11.95
C GLY A 298 -25.16 -14.10 12.44
N GLU A 299 -25.29 -12.81 12.17
CA GLU A 299 -26.50 -12.09 12.52
C GLU A 299 -26.78 -11.00 11.50
N ASN A 300 -28.02 -10.97 11.00
CA ASN A 300 -28.65 -9.75 10.45
C ASN A 300 -28.20 -9.33 9.04
N GLY A 301 -28.90 -9.85 8.03
CA GLY A 301 -28.98 -9.15 6.75
C GLY A 301 -30.14 -8.16 6.77
N ILE A 302 -29.87 -6.85 6.73
CA ILE A 302 -30.92 -5.84 6.50
C ILE A 302 -31.48 -5.98 5.08
N GLU A 303 -32.80 -5.88 4.98
CA GLU A 303 -33.59 -6.03 3.76
C GLU A 303 -34.59 -4.87 3.67
N PHE A 304 -34.60 -4.19 2.53
CA PHE A 304 -35.56 -3.17 2.14
C PHE A 304 -36.47 -3.77 1.08
N LEU A 305 -37.75 -3.88 1.40
CA LEU A 305 -38.73 -4.63 0.61
C LEU A 305 -39.79 -3.69 0.04
N VAL A 306 -40.14 -3.89 -1.23
CA VAL A 306 -41.30 -3.28 -1.88
C VAL A 306 -42.25 -4.37 -2.37
N GLU A 307 -43.50 -4.30 -1.94
CA GLU A 307 -44.59 -5.21 -2.33
C GLU A 307 -45.63 -4.48 -3.19
N TRP A 308 -46.06 -5.10 -4.28
CA TRP A 308 -47.16 -4.65 -5.13
C TRP A 308 -48.50 -5.16 -4.61
N LEU A 309 -49.46 -4.25 -4.40
CA LEU A 309 -50.73 -4.59 -3.75
C LEU A 309 -51.97 -4.55 -4.67
N LEU A 310 -51.86 -4.03 -5.90
CA LEU A 310 -52.97 -4.01 -6.86
C LEU A 310 -53.07 -5.31 -7.68
N ASP A 311 -54.30 -5.64 -8.08
CA ASP A 311 -54.65 -6.85 -8.86
C ASP A 311 -55.14 -6.53 -10.28
N ASP A 312 -54.69 -5.41 -10.84
CA ASP A 312 -54.99 -4.98 -12.21
C ASP A 312 -53.78 -4.34 -12.89
N THR A 313 -53.98 -3.76 -14.07
CA THR A 313 -52.95 -3.10 -14.89
C THR A 313 -53.20 -1.59 -15.03
N LEU A 314 -54.04 -0.99 -14.19
CA LEU A 314 -54.43 0.42 -14.28
C LEU A 314 -53.37 1.36 -13.75
N CYS A 315 -52.45 0.83 -12.94
CA CYS A 315 -51.33 1.55 -12.36
C CYS A 315 -50.01 0.86 -12.71
N THR A 316 -48.96 1.65 -12.93
CA THR A 316 -47.57 1.17 -13.03
C THR A 316 -46.71 1.86 -11.98
N LEU A 317 -46.13 1.09 -11.07
CA LEU A 317 -45.16 1.57 -10.09
C LEU A 317 -43.76 1.57 -10.73
N TYR A 318 -43.00 2.62 -10.47
CA TYR A 318 -41.60 2.77 -10.81
C TYR A 318 -40.83 3.05 -9.52
N ILE A 319 -39.82 2.25 -9.23
CA ILE A 319 -38.94 2.40 -8.09
C ILE A 319 -37.62 2.91 -8.65
N ASP A 320 -37.10 4.04 -8.17
CA ASP A 320 -35.79 4.58 -8.58
C ASP A 320 -34.71 3.94 -7.72
N TYR A 321 -34.75 4.20 -6.41
CA TYR A 321 -33.79 3.65 -5.46
C TYR A 321 -34.35 3.53 -4.05
N VAL A 322 -33.59 2.83 -3.21
CA VAL A 322 -33.68 2.92 -1.75
C VAL A 322 -32.36 3.47 -1.22
N GLU A 323 -32.41 4.51 -0.41
CA GLU A 323 -31.22 4.98 0.30
C GLU A 323 -31.45 4.98 1.81
N VAL A 324 -30.36 4.81 2.54
CA VAL A 324 -30.36 4.58 3.97
C VAL A 324 -29.33 5.49 4.58
N TYR A 325 -29.72 6.19 5.64
CA TYR A 325 -28.81 7.07 6.36
C TYR A 325 -29.13 7.10 7.83
N ASP A 326 -28.11 7.38 8.63
CA ASP A 326 -28.31 7.61 10.05
C ASP A 326 -28.98 8.98 10.32
N ASN A 327 -29.85 9.02 11.31
CA ASN A 327 -30.55 10.23 11.74
C ASN A 327 -29.70 11.16 12.62
N TYR A 328 -28.37 11.04 12.58
CA TYR A 328 -27.44 11.81 13.37
C TYR A 328 -26.46 12.61 12.48
N GLY A 329 -25.31 12.02 12.11
CA GLY A 329 -24.25 12.69 11.38
C GLY A 329 -24.60 12.89 9.90
N TRP A 330 -25.05 11.85 9.19
CA TRP A 330 -25.37 12.00 7.77
C TRP A 330 -26.69 12.73 7.51
N ASN A 331 -27.57 12.79 8.51
CA ASN A 331 -28.84 13.50 8.42
C ASN A 331 -28.71 14.96 7.98
N ASP A 332 -27.60 15.63 8.35
CA ASP A 332 -27.26 17.00 7.95
C ASP A 332 -27.05 17.17 6.43
N PHE A 333 -26.68 16.09 5.73
CA PHE A 333 -26.60 16.07 4.27
C PHE A 333 -27.95 15.79 3.61
N MET A 334 -28.84 15.05 4.28
CA MET A 334 -30.06 14.47 3.69
C MET A 334 -31.32 15.29 3.90
N THR A 335 -31.48 15.89 5.07
CA THR A 335 -32.72 16.59 5.49
C THR A 335 -32.64 18.10 5.40
N GLY A 336 -31.43 18.62 5.10
CA GLY A 336 -31.19 20.03 4.96
C GLY A 336 -31.74 20.60 3.65
N ASP A 337 -32.13 21.88 3.68
CA ASP A 337 -32.19 22.64 2.44
C ASP A 337 -30.77 22.81 1.86
N SER A 338 -30.65 23.35 0.65
CA SER A 338 -29.35 23.60 0.02
C SER A 338 -28.39 24.43 0.89
N LEU A 339 -28.91 25.22 1.84
CA LEU A 339 -28.11 26.03 2.74
C LEU A 339 -27.48 25.18 3.85
N GLN A 340 -28.22 24.26 4.47
CA GLN A 340 -27.67 23.38 5.50
C GLN A 340 -26.60 22.43 4.94
N THR A 341 -26.81 21.82 3.77
CA THR A 341 -25.77 21.01 3.11
C THR A 341 -24.50 21.84 2.84
N ALA A 342 -24.66 23.08 2.37
CA ALA A 342 -23.51 23.98 2.15
C ALA A 342 -22.79 24.34 3.46
N GLN A 343 -23.51 24.51 4.57
CA GLN A 343 -22.92 24.74 5.89
C GLN A 343 -22.15 23.51 6.39
N THR A 344 -22.67 22.31 6.17
CA THR A 344 -22.00 21.05 6.52
C THR A 344 -20.69 20.89 5.76
N ILE A 345 -20.72 21.11 4.44
CA ILE A 345 -19.50 21.15 3.61
C ILE A 345 -18.50 22.16 4.17
N LYS A 346 -18.96 23.37 4.49
CA LYS A 346 -18.11 24.43 5.03
C LYS A 346 -17.47 24.04 6.37
N LYS A 347 -18.18 23.35 7.27
CA LYS A 347 -17.61 22.89 8.56
C LYS A 347 -16.42 21.95 8.33
N ILE A 348 -16.52 21.04 7.37
CA ILE A 348 -15.45 20.08 7.03
C ILE A 348 -14.26 20.83 6.42
N THR A 349 -14.50 21.67 5.42
CA THR A 349 -13.43 22.38 4.70
C THR A 349 -12.71 23.40 5.59
N ASP A 350 -13.44 24.22 6.35
CA ASP A 350 -12.84 25.18 7.29
C ASP A 350 -11.98 24.46 8.34
N TYR A 351 -12.43 23.30 8.81
CA TYR A 351 -11.69 22.50 9.77
C TYR A 351 -10.37 22.01 9.17
N ALA A 352 -10.40 21.42 7.98
CA ALA A 352 -9.18 20.99 7.28
C ALA A 352 -8.21 22.16 7.05
N GLU A 353 -8.70 23.31 6.57
CA GLU A 353 -7.89 24.52 6.34
C GLU A 353 -7.23 25.05 7.62
N SER A 354 -7.87 24.88 8.78
CA SER A 354 -7.30 25.28 10.08
C SER A 354 -6.02 24.52 10.45
N TYR A 355 -5.75 23.38 9.80
CA TYR A 355 -4.52 22.59 9.95
C TYR A 355 -3.50 22.81 8.82
N SER A 356 -3.69 23.79 7.94
CA SER A 356 -2.76 24.11 6.84
C SER A 356 -1.31 24.38 7.29
N ASN A 357 -1.08 24.72 8.56
CA ASN A 357 0.25 24.91 9.16
C ASN A 357 0.82 23.64 9.86
N TRP A 358 0.25 22.47 9.60
CA TRP A 358 0.72 21.17 10.07
C TRP A 358 1.21 20.31 8.90
N SER A 359 2.41 20.61 8.40
CA SER A 359 3.00 19.90 7.25
C SER A 359 3.35 18.43 7.51
N ASN A 360 3.35 18.03 8.79
CA ASN A 360 3.66 16.69 9.26
C ASN A 360 2.43 15.78 9.37
N ILE A 361 1.19 16.32 9.29
CA ILE A 361 -0.01 15.49 9.12
C ILE A 361 0.00 14.90 7.72
N LYS A 362 0.09 13.57 7.63
CA LYS A 362 0.10 12.82 6.37
C LYS A 362 -1.26 12.24 6.03
N TYR A 363 -2.06 11.93 7.06
CA TYR A 363 -3.42 11.44 6.90
C TYR A 363 -4.31 11.91 8.05
N TRP A 364 -5.63 11.93 7.82
CA TRP A 364 -6.64 11.98 8.86
C TRP A 364 -7.15 10.58 9.16
N TRP A 365 -7.26 10.23 10.44
CA TRP A 365 -7.98 9.02 10.82
C TRP A 365 -9.47 9.20 10.55
N SER A 366 -10.07 8.21 9.91
CA SER A 366 -11.51 8.21 9.61
C SER A 366 -12.29 7.42 10.65
N GLN A 367 -12.80 6.24 10.29
CA GLN A 367 -13.52 5.32 11.18
C GLN A 367 -12.65 4.11 11.47
N ASP A 368 -12.45 3.80 12.75
CA ASP A 368 -11.77 2.60 13.22
C ASP A 368 -12.52 1.34 12.77
N GLU A 369 -11.83 0.43 12.08
CA GLU A 369 -12.35 -0.86 11.58
C GLU A 369 -13.79 -0.80 11.01
N PRO A 370 -14.05 -0.15 9.85
CA PRO A 370 -15.42 0.04 9.37
C PRO A 370 -16.07 -1.30 8.94
N PHE A 371 -17.04 -1.78 9.72
CA PHE A 371 -17.69 -3.10 9.54
C PHE A 371 -18.97 -3.07 8.69
N SER A 372 -19.57 -1.90 8.45
CA SER A 372 -20.74 -1.75 7.58
C SER A 372 -20.40 -1.04 6.28
N ILE A 373 -21.06 -1.46 5.19
CA ILE A 373 -21.00 -0.79 3.88
C ILE A 373 -21.52 0.66 3.97
N ASP A 374 -22.40 0.93 4.94
CA ASP A 374 -22.91 2.29 5.18
C ASP A 374 -21.79 3.27 5.57
N ALA A 375 -20.66 2.81 6.11
CA ALA A 375 -19.54 3.68 6.46
C ALA A 375 -18.76 4.20 5.23
N TYR A 376 -18.82 3.50 4.10
CA TYR A 376 -17.85 3.70 3.01
C TYR A 376 -18.08 4.99 2.23
N THR A 377 -19.33 5.30 1.87
CA THR A 377 -19.63 6.52 1.10
C THR A 377 -19.33 7.79 1.91
N PRO A 378 -19.71 7.88 3.20
CA PRO A 378 -19.31 9.01 4.05
C PRO A 378 -17.80 9.25 4.09
N MET A 379 -17.00 8.19 4.24
CA MET A 379 -15.53 8.29 4.19
C MET A 379 -15.03 8.91 2.88
N ARG A 380 -15.50 8.41 1.73
CA ARG A 380 -15.09 8.93 0.40
C ARG A 380 -15.46 10.40 0.21
N VAL A 381 -16.69 10.77 0.58
CA VAL A 381 -17.17 12.15 0.42
C VAL A 381 -16.37 13.11 1.30
N VAL A 382 -16.16 12.76 2.57
CA VAL A 382 -15.36 13.60 3.48
C VAL A 382 -13.92 13.73 2.98
N ASP A 383 -13.30 12.64 2.51
CA ASP A 383 -11.98 12.68 1.91
C ASP A 383 -11.90 13.64 0.72
N SER A 384 -12.86 13.56 -0.21
CA SER A 384 -12.93 14.49 -1.34
C SER A 384 -13.05 15.95 -0.89
N LEU A 385 -13.84 16.22 0.16
CA LEU A 385 -14.00 17.59 0.68
C LEU A 385 -12.72 18.10 1.34
N VAL A 386 -12.05 17.28 2.15
CA VAL A 386 -10.78 17.64 2.80
C VAL A 386 -9.70 17.91 1.75
N ARG A 387 -9.58 17.05 0.73
CA ARG A 387 -8.60 17.24 -0.34
C ARG A 387 -8.91 18.45 -1.23
N SER A 388 -10.18 18.83 -1.38
CA SER A 388 -10.59 20.00 -2.19
C SER A 388 -9.97 21.32 -1.71
N VAL A 389 -9.57 21.40 -0.44
CA VAL A 389 -8.90 22.56 0.17
C VAL A 389 -7.42 22.31 0.45
N GLY A 390 -6.83 21.27 -0.13
CA GLY A 390 -5.42 20.90 0.04
C GLY A 390 -5.09 20.23 1.38
N GLY A 391 -6.08 19.71 2.10
CA GLY A 391 -5.89 18.90 3.30
C GLY A 391 -5.29 17.51 2.98
N ALA A 392 -4.73 16.87 4.01
CA ALA A 392 -4.26 15.49 3.91
C ALA A 392 -5.42 14.51 3.61
N PRO A 393 -5.17 13.40 2.91
CA PRO A 393 -6.17 12.36 2.66
C PRO A 393 -6.61 11.65 3.95
N LEU A 394 -7.74 10.96 3.91
CA LEU A 394 -8.17 10.06 4.98
C LEU A 394 -7.48 8.69 4.89
N ILE A 395 -7.33 8.04 6.04
CA ILE A 395 -6.87 6.64 6.19
C ILE A 395 -7.64 5.97 7.33
N THR A 396 -7.68 4.65 7.33
CA THR A 396 -8.08 3.83 8.48
C THR A 396 -7.36 2.49 8.46
N GLU A 397 -7.37 1.77 9.58
CA GLU A 397 -7.16 0.33 9.60
C GLU A 397 -8.46 -0.38 9.21
N PHE A 398 -8.40 -1.07 8.09
CA PHE A 398 -9.48 -1.94 7.66
C PHE A 398 -9.20 -3.35 8.15
N TYR A 399 -10.10 -3.91 8.95
CA TYR A 399 -10.03 -5.30 9.42
C TYR A 399 -10.75 -6.23 8.43
N PRO A 400 -10.03 -6.84 7.46
CA PRO A 400 -10.59 -7.89 6.63
C PRO A 400 -10.92 -9.07 7.53
N ASN A 401 -12.22 -9.26 7.76
CA ASN A 401 -12.73 -10.37 8.56
C ASN A 401 -12.01 -11.69 8.21
N TYR A 402 -11.72 -12.52 9.22
CA TYR A 402 -10.99 -13.78 9.08
C TYR A 402 -11.57 -14.74 8.02
N ARG A 403 -12.83 -14.58 7.62
CA ARG A 403 -13.48 -15.36 6.56
C ARG A 403 -13.08 -14.95 5.14
N VAL A 404 -12.38 -13.83 4.95
CA VAL A 404 -11.97 -13.21 3.66
C VAL A 404 -13.13 -12.74 2.80
N LEU A 405 -14.22 -13.52 2.76
CA LEU A 405 -15.48 -13.25 2.10
C LEU A 405 -16.62 -13.21 3.14
N VAL A 406 -17.50 -12.24 2.99
CA VAL A 406 -18.78 -12.12 3.71
C VAL A 406 -19.85 -12.08 2.63
N ASN A 407 -20.79 -13.02 2.67
CA ASN A 407 -21.84 -13.15 1.64
C ASN A 407 -21.26 -13.33 0.24
N GLY A 408 -20.22 -14.15 0.09
CA GLY A 408 -19.53 -14.33 -1.20
C GLY A 408 -18.77 -13.08 -1.71
N ASP A 409 -18.84 -11.96 -1.01
CA ASP A 409 -18.17 -10.70 -1.35
C ASP A 409 -16.97 -10.47 -0.45
N SER A 410 -15.85 -10.03 -1.04
CA SER A 410 -14.75 -9.52 -0.22
C SER A 410 -15.06 -8.12 0.25
N GLN A 411 -15.25 -7.94 1.56
CA GLN A 411 -15.46 -6.61 2.15
C GLN A 411 -14.26 -5.68 1.89
N LEU A 412 -13.04 -6.23 1.86
CA LEU A 412 -11.84 -5.47 1.51
C LEU A 412 -11.90 -4.92 0.07
N VAL A 413 -12.34 -5.74 -0.90
CA VAL A 413 -12.51 -5.30 -2.29
C VAL A 413 -13.61 -4.24 -2.40
N ARG A 414 -14.73 -4.45 -1.70
CA ARG A 414 -15.85 -3.51 -1.69
C ARG A 414 -15.45 -2.17 -1.06
N TYR A 415 -14.80 -2.21 0.10
CA TYR A 415 -14.22 -1.05 0.76
C TYR A 415 -13.29 -0.29 -0.19
N TYR A 416 -12.32 -0.97 -0.81
CA TYR A 416 -11.38 -0.32 -1.72
C TYR A 416 -12.08 0.38 -2.89
N ASN A 417 -13.06 -0.29 -3.52
CA ASN A 417 -13.78 0.26 -4.67
C ASN A 417 -14.74 1.39 -4.30
N MET A 418 -15.33 1.37 -3.10
CA MET A 418 -16.32 2.38 -2.67
C MET A 418 -15.68 3.59 -1.98
N VAL A 419 -14.59 3.36 -1.25
CA VAL A 419 -13.87 4.42 -0.51
C VAL A 419 -12.80 5.06 -1.39
N GLU A 420 -12.15 4.28 -2.26
CA GLU A 420 -11.00 4.71 -3.09
C GLU A 420 -9.89 5.36 -2.24
N PRO A 421 -9.37 4.67 -1.20
CA PRO A 421 -8.42 5.27 -0.27
C PRO A 421 -7.08 5.58 -0.97
N GLU A 422 -6.51 6.75 -0.68
CA GLU A 422 -5.15 7.13 -1.15
C GLU A 422 -4.12 6.07 -0.71
N LYS A 423 -4.26 5.58 0.53
CA LYS A 423 -3.46 4.49 1.07
C LYS A 423 -4.35 3.45 1.72
N LEU A 424 -4.31 2.23 1.19
CA LEU A 424 -4.91 1.07 1.84
C LEU A 424 -4.04 0.65 3.02
N MET A 425 -4.64 0.55 4.20
CA MET A 425 -4.00 0.00 5.39
C MET A 425 -4.92 -1.06 5.98
N ILE A 426 -4.38 -2.25 6.20
CA ILE A 426 -5.12 -3.39 6.75
C ILE A 426 -4.50 -3.83 8.06
N ASP A 427 -5.33 -4.30 8.98
CA ASP A 427 -4.91 -4.94 10.22
C ASP A 427 -5.39 -6.39 10.27
N PHE A 428 -4.66 -7.23 11.01
CA PHE A 428 -5.05 -8.60 11.27
C PHE A 428 -4.40 -9.07 12.57
N TYR A 429 -5.20 -9.56 13.51
CA TYR A 429 -4.75 -9.94 14.86
C TYR A 429 -4.87 -11.46 15.07
N PRO A 430 -3.89 -12.25 14.61
CA PRO A 430 -3.98 -13.71 14.63
C PRO A 430 -3.69 -14.36 15.99
N PHE A 431 -3.26 -13.60 17.01
CA PHE A 431 -2.79 -14.18 18.26
C PHE A 431 -3.90 -14.26 19.30
N SER A 432 -4.77 -15.26 19.16
CA SER A 432 -5.81 -15.61 20.14
C SER A 432 -5.20 -16.22 21.41
N HIS A 433 -5.84 -15.95 22.55
CA HIS A 433 -5.46 -16.53 23.84
C HIS A 433 -5.57 -18.07 23.87
N GLU A 434 -6.43 -18.67 23.04
CA GLU A 434 -6.67 -20.12 23.01
C GLU A 434 -5.55 -20.91 22.33
N PHE A 435 -4.78 -20.24 21.46
CA PHE A 435 -3.84 -20.91 20.57
C PHE A 435 -2.42 -20.37 20.76
N TYR A 436 -1.55 -21.20 21.32
CA TYR A 436 -0.12 -20.98 21.37
C TYR A 436 0.64 -22.25 20.95
N PRO A 437 1.54 -22.17 19.95
CA PRO A 437 1.83 -21.00 19.09
C PRO A 437 0.68 -20.68 18.11
N ILE A 438 0.83 -19.60 17.33
CA ILE A 438 -0.05 -19.25 16.20
C ILE A 438 -0.27 -20.48 15.29
N ARG A 439 -1.50 -20.66 14.80
CA ARG A 439 -1.82 -21.78 13.92
C ARG A 439 -1.43 -21.45 12.49
N VAL A 440 -1.08 -22.50 11.75
CA VAL A 440 -0.79 -22.41 10.30
C VAL A 440 -1.96 -21.78 9.54
N VAL A 441 -3.20 -22.16 9.85
CA VAL A 441 -4.41 -21.62 9.20
C VAL A 441 -4.53 -20.10 9.37
N ASP A 442 -4.08 -19.54 10.49
CA ASP A 442 -4.15 -18.10 10.74
C ASP A 442 -3.12 -17.36 9.85
N LEU A 443 -1.93 -17.94 9.65
CA LEU A 443 -0.93 -17.43 8.71
C LEU A 443 -1.36 -17.57 7.25
N ASP A 444 -2.07 -18.64 6.89
CA ASP A 444 -2.64 -18.82 5.56
C ASP A 444 -3.76 -17.81 5.25
N THR A 445 -4.64 -17.57 6.21
CA THR A 445 -5.66 -16.52 6.12
C THR A 445 -5.01 -15.15 5.92
N MET A 446 -4.00 -14.83 6.73
CA MET A 446 -3.23 -13.59 6.58
C MET A 446 -2.59 -13.48 5.20
N ARG A 447 -1.96 -14.55 4.69
CA ARG A 447 -1.36 -14.59 3.34
C ARG A 447 -2.38 -14.26 2.26
N ASN A 448 -3.58 -14.85 2.32
CA ASN A 448 -4.64 -14.59 1.34
C ASN A 448 -5.10 -13.12 1.38
N ILE A 449 -5.27 -12.56 2.59
CA ILE A 449 -5.62 -11.16 2.79
C ILE A 449 -4.55 -10.23 2.19
N LEU A 450 -3.27 -10.49 2.47
CA LEU A 450 -2.15 -9.71 1.94
C LEU A 450 -2.08 -9.76 0.41
N GLN A 451 -2.36 -10.92 -0.20
CA GLN A 451 -2.41 -11.07 -1.65
C GLN A 451 -3.55 -10.25 -2.27
N ILE A 452 -4.74 -10.24 -1.64
CA ILE A 452 -5.87 -9.42 -2.09
C ILE A 452 -5.51 -7.93 -1.96
N ALA A 453 -4.98 -7.51 -0.80
CA ALA A 453 -4.57 -6.13 -0.57
C ALA A 453 -3.52 -5.65 -1.59
N HIS A 454 -2.53 -6.49 -1.94
CA HIS A 454 -1.58 -6.19 -3.00
C HIS A 454 -2.26 -6.01 -4.37
N SER A 455 -3.21 -6.89 -4.72
CA SER A 455 -3.91 -6.82 -6.01
C SER A 455 -4.77 -5.56 -6.14
N LEU A 456 -5.29 -5.04 -5.02
CA LEU A 456 -6.05 -3.79 -4.96
C LEU A 456 -5.13 -2.58 -4.98
N GLN A 457 -4.13 -2.55 -4.10
CA GLN A 457 -3.17 -1.45 -4.03
C GLN A 457 -1.75 -1.96 -3.71
N PRO A 458 -0.86 -2.07 -4.71
CA PRO A 458 0.54 -2.35 -4.48
C PRO A 458 1.16 -1.34 -3.51
N GLY A 459 1.91 -1.85 -2.53
CA GLY A 459 2.49 -1.03 -1.47
C GLY A 459 1.48 -0.46 -0.47
N PHE A 460 0.43 -1.23 -0.19
CA PHE A 460 -0.43 -1.06 0.99
C PHE A 460 0.37 -1.15 2.31
N TRP A 461 -0.28 -0.77 3.40
CA TRP A 461 0.27 -0.80 4.75
C TRP A 461 -0.35 -1.91 5.59
N TYR A 462 0.40 -2.43 6.55
CA TYR A 462 -0.05 -3.49 7.45
C TYR A 462 0.10 -3.07 8.92
N VAL A 463 -0.92 -3.32 9.73
CA VAL A 463 -0.90 -3.14 11.18
C VAL A 463 -0.65 -4.48 11.86
N GLY A 464 0.50 -4.62 12.53
CA GLY A 464 0.84 -5.80 13.31
C GLY A 464 0.30 -5.74 14.74
N GLN A 465 -0.05 -6.91 15.30
CA GLN A 465 -0.50 -7.04 16.68
C GLN A 465 0.66 -6.80 17.68
N GLY A 466 0.78 -5.60 18.20
CA GLY A 466 1.72 -5.19 19.26
C GLY A 466 1.16 -5.32 20.68
N PHE A 467 0.05 -6.03 20.88
CA PHE A 467 -0.68 -6.10 22.15
C PHE A 467 -1.24 -7.49 22.48
N GLY A 468 -1.68 -7.67 23.72
CA GLY A 468 -2.63 -8.70 24.15
C GLY A 468 -3.53 -8.17 25.27
N GLU A 469 -4.55 -8.93 25.66
CA GLU A 469 -5.50 -8.54 26.71
C GLU A 469 -5.42 -9.46 27.93
N ARG A 470 -5.13 -8.88 29.10
CA ARG A 470 -5.05 -9.60 30.37
C ARG A 470 -6.23 -9.31 31.27
N ASP A 471 -6.78 -10.33 31.89
CA ASP A 471 -7.77 -10.22 32.97
C ASP A 471 -7.13 -9.73 34.29
N ALA A 472 -7.96 -9.57 35.33
CA ALA A 472 -7.52 -9.12 36.65
C ALA A 472 -6.51 -10.06 37.32
N ASP A 473 -6.54 -11.35 36.99
CA ASP A 473 -5.64 -12.39 37.47
C ASP A 473 -4.39 -12.52 36.57
N SER A 474 -4.24 -11.62 35.59
CA SER A 474 -3.18 -11.60 34.59
C SER A 474 -3.20 -12.78 33.60
N ASN A 475 -4.31 -13.48 33.42
CA ASN A 475 -4.46 -14.47 32.34
C ASN A 475 -4.86 -13.79 31.03
N TRP A 476 -4.48 -14.38 29.89
CA TRP A 476 -4.96 -13.95 28.59
C TRP A 476 -6.44 -14.31 28.43
N CYS A 477 -7.24 -13.41 27.85
CA CYS A 477 -8.69 -13.62 27.73
C CYS A 477 -9.26 -13.50 26.31
N SER A 478 -8.90 -12.49 25.51
CA SER A 478 -9.34 -12.39 24.11
C SER A 478 -8.15 -12.68 23.19
N TRP A 479 -7.18 -11.77 23.22
CA TRP A 479 -5.91 -11.88 22.53
C TRP A 479 -4.78 -12.07 23.52
N ARG A 480 -3.73 -12.73 23.07
CA ARG A 480 -2.45 -12.75 23.79
C ARG A 480 -1.44 -11.90 23.05
N ARG A 481 -0.49 -11.35 23.80
CA ARG A 481 0.66 -10.69 23.17
C ARG A 481 1.46 -11.75 22.40
N PRO A 482 1.86 -11.51 21.14
CA PRO A 482 2.74 -12.43 20.45
C PRO A 482 4.09 -12.54 21.14
N ASP A 483 4.73 -13.69 20.99
CA ASP A 483 6.16 -13.77 21.24
C ASP A 483 6.97 -13.20 20.07
N SER A 484 8.29 -13.09 20.27
CA SER A 484 9.16 -12.45 19.29
C SER A 484 9.17 -13.15 17.92
N SER A 485 9.09 -14.49 17.91
CA SER A 485 9.09 -15.27 16.68
C SER A 485 7.77 -15.16 15.92
N GLU A 486 6.65 -15.09 16.64
CA GLU A 486 5.32 -14.91 16.07
C GLU A 486 5.13 -13.54 15.43
N LEU A 487 5.56 -12.48 16.12
CA LEU A 487 5.52 -11.14 15.53
C LEU A 487 6.45 -11.07 14.31
N LYS A 488 7.66 -11.67 14.38
CA LYS A 488 8.55 -11.71 13.22
C LYS A 488 7.92 -12.41 12.01
N ALA A 489 7.30 -13.58 12.21
CA ALA A 489 6.70 -14.35 11.13
C ALA A 489 5.63 -13.56 10.38
N THR A 490 4.74 -12.89 11.11
CA THR A 490 3.65 -12.08 10.51
C THR A 490 4.19 -10.84 9.79
N LEU A 491 5.18 -10.14 10.37
CA LEU A 491 5.80 -8.98 9.73
C LEU A 491 6.59 -9.36 8.47
N MET A 492 7.36 -10.45 8.51
CA MET A 492 8.11 -10.92 7.34
C MET A 492 7.18 -11.42 6.23
N LEU A 493 6.08 -12.08 6.60
CA LEU A 493 5.03 -12.44 5.65
C LEU A 493 4.43 -11.20 4.98
N ALA A 494 4.13 -10.15 5.75
CA ALA A 494 3.63 -8.88 5.20
C ALA A 494 4.65 -8.20 4.26
N LEU A 495 5.92 -8.13 4.66
CA LEU A 495 7.00 -7.59 3.83
C LEU A 495 7.19 -8.40 2.53
N ALA A 496 7.04 -9.73 2.58
CA ALA A 496 7.09 -10.61 1.40
C ALA A 496 5.96 -10.33 0.38
N HIS A 497 4.85 -9.71 0.81
CA HIS A 497 3.76 -9.28 -0.09
C HIS A 497 3.89 -7.79 -0.52
N GLY A 498 5.04 -7.18 -0.26
CA GLY A 498 5.36 -5.85 -0.79
C GLY A 498 4.78 -4.67 -0.02
N VAL A 499 4.44 -4.86 1.24
CA VAL A 499 4.08 -3.78 2.16
C VAL A 499 5.14 -2.67 2.19
N LYS A 500 4.70 -1.40 2.20
CA LYS A 500 5.58 -0.21 2.28
C LYS A 500 5.45 0.57 3.59
N GLY A 501 4.59 0.11 4.49
CA GLY A 501 4.43 0.70 5.81
C GLY A 501 3.96 -0.33 6.83
N LEU A 502 4.62 -0.36 7.98
CA LEU A 502 4.28 -1.21 9.11
C LEU A 502 3.84 -0.34 10.28
N MET A 503 2.60 -0.54 10.72
CA MET A 503 2.09 0.07 11.94
C MET A 503 1.95 -1.02 13.01
N PHE A 504 1.92 -0.62 14.28
CA PHE A 504 1.70 -1.53 15.40
C PHE A 504 0.56 -1.03 16.27
N TRP A 505 -0.46 -1.85 16.46
CA TRP A 505 -1.47 -1.62 17.48
C TRP A 505 -1.10 -2.44 18.72
N ASN A 506 -0.81 -1.89 19.90
CA ASN A 506 -0.78 -0.48 20.28
C ASN A 506 0.48 -0.17 21.12
N TYR A 507 0.83 1.10 21.31
CA TYR A 507 2.09 1.47 21.97
C TYR A 507 2.06 1.24 23.48
N GLU A 508 1.22 1.97 24.22
CA GLU A 508 1.17 1.91 25.67
C GLU A 508 0.07 0.99 26.21
N SER A 509 0.34 0.40 27.37
CA SER A 509 -0.61 -0.43 28.10
C SER A 509 -1.65 0.43 28.83
N TYR A 510 -2.93 0.05 28.79
CA TYR A 510 -4.02 0.76 29.46
C TYR A 510 -5.16 -0.17 29.90
N GLU A 511 -5.93 0.28 30.90
CA GLU A 511 -7.07 -0.47 31.46
C GLU A 511 -8.27 -0.43 30.52
N VAL A 512 -8.93 -1.58 30.32
CA VAL A 512 -10.08 -1.71 29.39
C VAL A 512 -11.32 -2.36 30.00
N ASN A 513 -11.19 -3.08 31.12
CA ASN A 513 -12.31 -3.73 31.84
C ASN A 513 -13.24 -4.58 30.94
N ARG A 514 -12.73 -5.14 29.83
CA ARG A 514 -13.51 -5.87 28.84
C ARG A 514 -13.69 -7.34 29.21
N CYS A 515 -12.65 -8.01 29.71
CA CYS A 515 -12.75 -9.39 30.19
C CYS A 515 -13.25 -9.51 31.64
N SER A 516 -12.82 -8.60 32.50
CA SER A 516 -13.21 -8.50 33.90
C SER A 516 -12.90 -7.10 34.43
N GLU A 517 -13.50 -6.70 35.54
CA GLU A 517 -13.03 -5.52 36.27
C GLU A 517 -11.54 -5.69 36.60
N GLY A 518 -10.72 -4.71 36.22
CA GLY A 518 -9.26 -4.76 36.33
C GLY A 518 -8.51 -5.29 35.10
N SER A 519 -9.20 -5.65 34.01
CA SER A 519 -8.53 -6.10 32.78
C SER A 519 -7.83 -4.94 32.05
N TYR A 520 -6.71 -5.25 31.39
CA TYR A 520 -5.86 -4.26 30.71
C TYR A 520 -5.22 -4.81 29.44
N TYR A 521 -4.92 -3.94 28.48
CA TYR A 521 -4.07 -4.28 27.35
C TYR A 521 -2.59 -4.25 27.75
N ASP A 522 -1.87 -5.33 27.43
CA ASP A 522 -0.44 -5.53 27.61
C ASP A 522 0.28 -5.27 26.26
N CYS A 523 0.82 -4.07 26.11
CA CYS A 523 1.25 -3.48 24.83
C CYS A 523 2.79 -3.47 24.64
N ILE A 524 3.28 -2.68 23.67
CA ILE A 524 4.71 -2.49 23.39
C ILE A 524 5.45 -1.93 24.62
N VAL A 525 4.85 -0.98 25.33
CA VAL A 525 5.36 -0.44 26.59
C VAL A 525 4.32 -0.53 27.70
N GLY A 526 4.80 -0.52 28.95
CA GLY A 526 3.95 -0.48 30.14
C GLY A 526 3.13 0.81 30.24
N LYS A 527 2.31 0.91 31.29
CA LYS A 527 1.45 2.08 31.51
C LYS A 527 2.19 3.30 32.04
N ALA A 528 1.53 4.46 31.91
CA ALA A 528 1.97 5.71 32.50
C ALA A 528 2.23 5.59 34.02
N PRO A 529 3.16 6.38 34.59
CA PRO A 529 4.04 7.34 33.91
C PRO A 529 5.38 6.74 33.47
N THR A 530 5.57 5.43 33.64
CA THR A 530 6.89 4.77 33.50
C THR A 530 7.19 4.23 32.12
N TYR A 531 6.15 3.82 31.35
CA TYR A 531 6.29 3.31 29.98
C TYR A 531 7.43 2.30 29.80
N THR A 532 7.52 1.33 30.71
CA THR A 532 8.62 0.35 30.74
C THR A 532 8.62 -0.48 29.43
N PRO A 533 9.76 -0.57 28.72
CA PRO A 533 9.87 -1.40 27.51
C PRO A 533 9.50 -2.87 27.76
N SER A 534 8.68 -3.44 26.88
CA SER A 534 8.43 -4.89 26.83
C SER A 534 9.43 -5.60 25.92
N GLU A 535 9.35 -6.94 25.85
CA GLU A 535 10.10 -7.72 24.85
C GLU A 535 9.76 -7.33 23.41
N LEU A 536 8.51 -6.92 23.13
CA LEU A 536 8.13 -6.42 21.82
C LEU A 536 8.82 -5.09 21.49
N TRP A 537 9.00 -4.20 22.48
CA TRP A 537 9.73 -2.95 22.27
C TRP A 537 11.17 -3.25 21.83
N TYR A 538 11.88 -4.15 22.52
CA TYR A 538 13.25 -4.53 22.16
C TYR A 538 13.30 -5.19 20.78
N LEU A 539 12.33 -6.06 20.46
CA LEU A 539 12.25 -6.65 19.12
C LEU A 539 12.08 -5.58 18.03
N ILE A 540 11.17 -4.63 18.22
CA ILE A 540 10.91 -3.57 17.25
C ILE A 540 12.13 -2.65 17.13
N ASN A 541 12.69 -2.21 18.26
CA ASN A 541 13.80 -1.26 18.32
C ASN A 541 15.14 -1.85 17.85
N ASP A 542 15.47 -3.07 18.27
CA ASP A 542 16.79 -3.66 18.04
C ASP A 542 16.85 -4.49 16.75
N ASN A 543 15.71 -4.99 16.25
CA ASN A 543 15.65 -5.81 15.03
C ASN A 543 14.98 -5.07 13.86
N PHE A 544 13.70 -4.72 13.96
CA PHE A 544 12.95 -4.25 12.79
C PHE A 544 13.31 -2.82 12.37
N VAL A 545 13.34 -1.88 13.30
CA VAL A 545 13.60 -0.46 13.00
C VAL A 545 14.95 -0.26 12.30
N PRO A 546 16.09 -0.82 12.77
CA PRO A 546 17.38 -0.65 12.12
C PRO A 546 17.44 -1.24 10.71
N ARG A 547 16.77 -2.38 10.49
CA ARG A 547 16.73 -3.04 9.18
C ARG A 547 15.89 -2.27 8.18
N LEU A 548 14.71 -1.82 8.58
CA LEU A 548 13.77 -1.08 7.74
C LEU A 548 14.22 0.37 7.48
N LYS A 549 14.96 1.00 8.40
CA LYS A 549 15.68 2.26 8.11
C LYS A 549 16.98 2.04 7.32
N GLY A 550 17.52 0.83 7.38
CA GLY A 550 18.74 0.41 6.72
C GLY A 550 18.51 -0.18 5.33
N LYS A 551 19.38 -1.11 4.94
CA LYS A 551 19.40 -1.68 3.59
C LYS A 551 18.11 -2.39 3.21
N LEU A 552 17.47 -3.11 4.13
CA LEU A 552 16.25 -3.86 3.84
C LEU A 552 15.13 -2.92 3.40
N GLY A 553 14.74 -1.96 4.24
CA GLY A 553 13.61 -1.09 3.90
C GLY A 553 13.91 -0.13 2.75
N ASN A 554 15.13 0.41 2.66
CA ASN A 554 15.54 1.26 1.53
C ASN A 554 15.50 0.50 0.20
N THR A 555 15.92 -0.77 0.19
CA THR A 555 15.79 -1.62 -0.99
C THR A 555 14.32 -1.93 -1.25
N LEU A 556 13.55 -2.38 -0.26
CA LEU A 556 12.13 -2.69 -0.44
C LEU A 556 11.36 -1.51 -1.05
N LEU A 557 11.62 -0.25 -0.65
CA LEU A 557 10.98 0.93 -1.24
C LEU A 557 11.22 1.11 -2.76
N SER A 558 12.30 0.56 -3.31
CA SER A 558 12.59 0.60 -4.75
C SER A 558 12.06 -0.63 -5.51
N LEU A 559 11.48 -1.61 -4.82
CA LEU A 559 10.97 -2.85 -5.41
C LEU A 559 9.45 -2.85 -5.56
N ASN A 560 8.98 -3.47 -6.63
CA ASN A 560 7.59 -3.89 -6.81
C ASN A 560 7.47 -5.38 -6.50
N TYR A 561 6.55 -5.74 -5.61
CA TYR A 561 6.14 -7.14 -5.47
C TYR A 561 5.40 -7.55 -6.74
N THR A 562 5.71 -8.73 -7.27
CA THR A 562 5.18 -9.21 -8.56
C THR A 562 3.80 -9.85 -8.45
N GLY A 563 3.30 -10.04 -7.23
CA GLY A 563 2.11 -10.86 -6.95
C GLY A 563 2.40 -12.37 -6.94
N ASN A 564 3.63 -12.79 -7.28
CA ASN A 564 4.02 -14.19 -7.30
C ASN A 564 4.82 -14.58 -6.05
N TYR A 565 4.62 -15.81 -5.60
CA TYR A 565 5.30 -16.34 -4.43
C TYR A 565 5.47 -17.86 -4.51
N ILE A 566 6.40 -18.38 -3.72
CA ILE A 566 6.50 -19.80 -3.38
C ILE A 566 6.08 -19.96 -1.92
N HIS A 567 5.17 -20.88 -1.66
CA HIS A 567 4.71 -21.19 -0.30
C HIS A 567 4.77 -22.70 -0.08
N MET A 568 5.42 -23.13 1.00
CA MET A 568 5.67 -24.54 1.27
C MET A 568 5.59 -24.82 2.76
N GLU A 569 4.71 -25.74 3.14
CA GLU A 569 4.53 -26.21 4.50
C GLU A 569 4.72 -27.73 4.57
N CYS A 570 5.33 -28.21 5.64
CA CYS A 570 5.34 -29.62 5.99
C CYS A 570 5.45 -29.81 7.49
N LEU A 571 4.57 -30.65 8.02
CA LEU A 571 4.59 -31.15 9.38
C LEU A 571 4.67 -32.68 9.34
N ASN A 572 5.83 -33.23 9.69
CA ASN A 572 6.14 -34.67 9.68
C ASN A 572 5.82 -35.39 8.36
N CYS A 573 5.93 -34.71 7.23
CA CYS A 573 5.62 -35.30 5.92
C CYS A 573 6.81 -36.13 5.38
N PRO A 574 6.55 -37.26 4.68
CA PRO A 574 7.57 -37.83 3.79
C PRO A 574 7.83 -36.84 2.65
N SER A 575 9.05 -36.83 2.09
CA SER A 575 9.48 -35.90 1.04
C SER A 575 8.38 -35.58 0.02
N GLN A 576 8.07 -34.29 -0.16
CA GLN A 576 7.08 -33.77 -1.11
C GLN A 576 7.76 -33.23 -2.39
N ASP A 577 6.99 -32.63 -3.31
CA ASP A 577 7.44 -32.07 -4.60
C ASP A 577 7.96 -30.63 -4.52
N ASN A 578 9.23 -30.41 -4.94
CA ASN A 578 9.86 -29.09 -4.87
C ASN A 578 8.99 -28.03 -5.56
N ASN A 579 9.01 -26.80 -5.05
CA ASN A 579 8.23 -25.72 -5.64
C ASN A 579 9.16 -24.71 -6.32
N THR A 580 8.92 -24.46 -7.61
CA THR A 580 9.75 -23.61 -8.48
C THR A 580 8.90 -22.49 -9.05
N TYR A 581 9.43 -21.27 -8.98
CA TYR A 581 8.92 -20.14 -9.74
C TYR A 581 10.10 -19.37 -10.32
N ASP A 582 10.09 -19.19 -11.65
CA ASP A 582 11.13 -18.48 -12.41
C ASP A 582 12.55 -19.01 -12.12
N TYR A 583 13.41 -18.19 -11.50
CA TYR A 583 14.80 -18.53 -11.18
C TYR A 583 14.96 -19.21 -9.81
N LEU A 584 13.91 -19.27 -8.98
CA LEU A 584 13.97 -19.78 -7.61
C LEU A 584 13.24 -21.11 -7.48
N THR A 585 13.90 -22.10 -6.88
CA THR A 585 13.27 -23.32 -6.37
C THR A 585 13.52 -23.43 -4.88
N ILE A 586 12.48 -23.68 -4.10
CA ILE A 586 12.60 -24.12 -2.72
C ILE A 586 12.40 -25.64 -2.71
N ASN A 587 13.44 -26.35 -2.29
CA ASN A 587 13.41 -27.80 -2.24
C ASN A 587 12.83 -28.30 -0.92
N HIS A 588 12.20 -29.47 -0.97
CA HIS A 588 11.91 -30.23 0.24
C HIS A 588 13.20 -30.64 0.94
N TYR A 589 13.33 -30.20 2.19
CA TYR A 589 14.48 -30.48 3.01
C TYR A 589 14.11 -30.51 4.49
N GLY A 590 14.42 -31.62 5.16
CA GLY A 590 13.94 -31.89 6.52
C GLY A 590 12.50 -32.42 6.55
N THR A 591 11.97 -32.60 7.77
CA THR A 591 10.64 -33.17 8.00
C THR A 591 9.63 -32.17 8.55
N ASN A 592 10.07 -30.96 8.91
CA ASN A 592 9.22 -29.93 9.52
C ASN A 592 9.69 -28.52 9.12
N TYR A 593 9.02 -27.88 8.18
CA TYR A 593 9.35 -26.53 7.70
C TYR A 593 8.10 -25.76 7.31
N PHE A 594 8.20 -24.43 7.31
CA PHE A 594 7.16 -23.55 6.79
C PHE A 594 7.81 -22.33 6.15
N TRP A 595 7.87 -22.33 4.82
CA TRP A 595 8.57 -21.33 4.02
C TRP A 595 7.59 -20.50 3.19
N HIS A 596 7.86 -19.22 3.10
CA HIS A 596 7.23 -18.33 2.14
C HIS A 596 8.30 -17.46 1.48
N ALA A 597 8.26 -17.36 0.14
CA ALA A 597 9.13 -16.48 -0.61
C ALA A 597 8.30 -15.62 -1.56
N GLY A 598 8.24 -14.31 -1.29
CA GLY A 598 7.65 -13.33 -2.20
C GLY A 598 8.65 -12.87 -3.24
N LEU A 599 8.24 -12.75 -4.51
CA LEU A 599 9.12 -12.35 -5.61
C LEU A 599 8.91 -10.90 -6.05
N PHE A 600 10.02 -10.23 -6.31
CA PHE A 600 10.08 -8.79 -6.51
C PHE A 600 10.95 -8.42 -7.72
N GLU A 601 10.69 -7.25 -8.27
CA GLU A 601 11.48 -6.62 -9.32
C GLU A 601 11.77 -5.17 -8.94
N HIS A 602 12.90 -4.63 -9.37
CA HIS A 602 13.13 -3.20 -9.23
C HIS A 602 12.13 -2.41 -10.09
N LYS A 603 11.56 -1.34 -9.53
CA LYS A 603 10.49 -0.55 -10.17
C LYS A 603 10.85 -0.03 -11.57
N ASP A 604 12.12 0.31 -11.77
CA ASP A 604 12.65 0.86 -13.03
C ASP A 604 13.38 -0.18 -13.89
N TYR A 605 13.65 -1.39 -13.35
CA TYR A 605 14.55 -2.37 -13.96
C TYR A 605 14.03 -3.81 -13.76
N ALA A 606 13.21 -4.28 -14.71
CA ALA A 606 12.53 -5.56 -14.59
C ALA A 606 13.47 -6.78 -14.50
N ASP A 607 14.69 -6.72 -15.02
CA ASP A 607 15.68 -7.80 -14.93
C ASP A 607 16.56 -7.75 -13.68
N ASN A 608 16.36 -6.76 -12.80
CA ASN A 608 16.93 -6.73 -11.46
C ASN A 608 15.94 -7.40 -10.50
N LYS A 609 16.07 -8.72 -10.34
CA LYS A 609 15.12 -9.57 -9.60
C LYS A 609 15.53 -9.73 -8.13
N TYR A 610 14.53 -9.95 -7.28
CA TYR A 610 14.71 -10.11 -5.84
C TYR A 610 13.68 -11.09 -5.27
N PHE A 611 13.98 -11.70 -4.13
CA PHE A 611 12.99 -12.46 -3.36
C PHE A 611 13.21 -12.28 -1.86
N LEU A 612 12.12 -12.20 -1.10
CA LEU A 612 12.16 -12.20 0.36
C LEU A 612 11.72 -13.57 0.86
N LEU A 613 12.66 -14.34 1.40
CA LEU A 613 12.41 -15.64 2.01
C LEU A 613 12.15 -15.47 3.51
N ALA A 614 11.07 -16.06 4.01
CA ALA A 614 10.66 -16.03 5.41
C ALA A 614 10.44 -17.44 5.97
N ASN A 615 10.98 -17.70 7.16
CA ASN A 615 10.66 -18.87 7.97
C ASN A 615 9.40 -18.58 8.79
N LEU A 616 8.26 -19.12 8.38
CA LEU A 616 6.99 -18.95 9.08
C LEU A 616 6.84 -19.87 10.30
N ARG A 617 7.82 -20.75 10.58
CA ARG A 617 7.82 -21.48 11.85
C ARG A 617 8.18 -20.54 12.98
N THR A 618 7.31 -20.50 13.99
CA THR A 618 7.43 -19.59 15.13
C THR A 618 8.08 -20.22 16.35
N ASN A 619 8.57 -21.46 16.26
CA ASN A 619 9.13 -22.18 17.40
C ASN A 619 10.54 -22.74 17.19
N THR A 620 11.08 -22.68 15.96
CA THR A 620 12.38 -23.27 15.69
C THR A 620 13.09 -22.66 14.49
N SER A 621 14.42 -22.71 14.54
CA SER A 621 15.27 -22.43 13.39
C SER A 621 15.16 -23.58 12.40
N VAL A 622 15.07 -23.27 11.11
CA VAL A 622 14.93 -24.27 10.05
C VAL A 622 15.93 -23.98 8.95
N GLU A 623 16.54 -25.03 8.41
CA GLU A 623 17.39 -24.91 7.22
C GLU A 623 16.53 -25.06 5.96
N SER A 624 16.60 -24.07 5.07
CA SER A 624 16.04 -24.15 3.72
C SER A 624 17.10 -24.66 2.75
N ARG A 625 16.66 -25.36 1.70
CA ARG A 625 17.51 -25.73 0.56
C ARG A 625 16.99 -25.01 -0.68
N LEU A 626 17.67 -23.95 -1.07
CA LEU A 626 17.33 -23.15 -2.24
C LEU A 626 18.12 -23.64 -3.45
N VAL A 627 17.50 -23.61 -4.63
CA VAL A 627 18.20 -23.69 -5.91
C VAL A 627 17.89 -22.42 -6.68
N VAL A 628 18.94 -21.63 -6.94
CA VAL A 628 18.85 -20.39 -7.71
C VAL A 628 19.49 -20.64 -9.06
N SER A 629 18.76 -20.40 -10.14
CA SER A 629 19.19 -20.70 -11.51
C SER A 629 19.42 -19.42 -12.30
N ASN A 630 20.49 -19.39 -13.10
CA ASN A 630 20.68 -18.36 -14.10
C ASN A 630 20.01 -18.79 -15.41
N ASN A 631 18.75 -18.38 -15.56
CA ASN A 631 17.96 -18.59 -16.77
C ASN A 631 17.98 -17.36 -17.70
N THR A 632 18.94 -16.45 -17.51
CA THR A 632 19.09 -15.22 -18.30
C THR A 632 20.09 -15.41 -19.43
N ASP A 633 20.18 -14.43 -20.35
CA ASP A 633 21.20 -14.43 -21.42
C ASP A 633 22.60 -14.00 -20.95
N TYR A 634 22.75 -13.64 -19.67
CA TYR A 634 24.01 -13.15 -19.10
C TYR A 634 24.89 -14.27 -18.58
N LYS A 635 26.21 -14.10 -18.73
CA LYS A 635 27.21 -15.08 -18.28
C LYS A 635 27.40 -15.07 -16.78
N ASN A 636 27.18 -13.92 -16.16
CA ASN A 636 27.33 -13.71 -14.73
C ASN A 636 26.04 -13.15 -14.13
N VAL A 637 25.35 -13.94 -13.31
CA VAL A 637 24.24 -13.46 -12.46
C VAL A 637 24.66 -13.48 -11.00
N SER A 638 24.56 -12.32 -10.33
CA SER A 638 24.84 -12.19 -8.91
C SER A 638 23.73 -12.82 -8.08
N PHE A 639 24.08 -13.49 -6.97
CA PHE A 639 23.16 -13.92 -5.93
C PHE A 639 23.69 -13.43 -4.58
N VAL A 640 22.97 -12.48 -3.98
CA VAL A 640 23.46 -11.69 -2.85
C VAL A 640 22.36 -11.51 -1.80
N ASP A 641 22.70 -11.65 -0.52
CA ASP A 641 21.87 -11.17 0.60
C ASP A 641 22.04 -9.65 0.75
N ILE A 642 20.93 -8.91 0.63
CA ILE A 642 20.93 -7.44 0.63
C ILE A 642 21.42 -6.84 1.94
N GLU A 643 21.10 -7.46 3.07
CA GLU A 643 21.53 -6.94 4.38
C GLU A 643 23.02 -7.26 4.63
N GLY A 644 23.51 -8.33 4.01
CA GLY A 644 24.90 -8.78 4.10
C GLY A 644 25.25 -9.27 5.51
N GLY A 645 26.53 -9.17 5.88
CA GLY A 645 27.05 -9.64 7.17
C GLY A 645 28.03 -10.80 7.03
N SER A 646 28.63 -11.20 8.15
CA SER A 646 29.59 -12.30 8.18
C SER A 646 28.91 -13.62 7.81
N GLY A 647 29.39 -14.27 6.75
CA GLY A 647 28.84 -15.54 6.26
C GLY A 647 27.62 -15.41 5.35
N SER A 648 27.16 -14.19 5.04
CA SER A 648 26.07 -13.98 4.09
C SER A 648 26.51 -14.29 2.66
N ILE A 649 25.56 -14.77 1.84
CA ILE A 649 25.83 -15.15 0.45
C ILE A 649 26.17 -13.92 -0.40
N ASP A 650 27.28 -14.02 -1.14
CA ASP A 650 27.70 -13.08 -2.18
C ASP A 650 28.49 -13.87 -3.24
N THR A 651 27.79 -14.27 -4.29
CA THR A 651 28.34 -15.18 -5.31
C THR A 651 27.79 -14.91 -6.70
N THR A 652 28.33 -15.63 -7.69
CA THR A 652 27.97 -15.51 -9.10
C THR A 652 27.61 -16.87 -9.68
N ILE A 653 26.49 -16.92 -10.37
CA ILE A 653 25.93 -18.10 -11.02
C ILE A 653 26.22 -18.00 -12.52
N ALA A 654 26.87 -19.02 -13.06
CA ALA A 654 27.20 -19.12 -14.48
C ALA A 654 25.93 -19.23 -15.34
N TYR A 655 26.03 -18.86 -16.62
CA TYR A 655 24.98 -19.11 -17.60
C TYR A 655 24.51 -20.57 -17.63
N ASP A 656 23.20 -20.77 -17.77
CA ASP A 656 22.56 -22.10 -17.87
C ASP A 656 22.99 -23.05 -16.74
N SER A 657 23.21 -22.49 -15.55
CA SER A 657 23.66 -23.20 -14.35
C SER A 657 22.80 -22.80 -13.15
N SER A 658 22.87 -23.62 -12.10
CA SER A 658 22.20 -23.34 -10.84
C SER A 658 23.13 -23.54 -9.65
N LEU A 659 22.86 -22.81 -8.58
CA LEU A 659 23.51 -22.95 -7.29
C LEU A 659 22.53 -23.55 -6.29
N THR A 660 22.94 -24.61 -5.61
CA THR A 660 22.25 -25.06 -4.39
C THR A 660 22.82 -24.33 -3.19
N TYR A 661 21.96 -23.63 -2.44
CA TYR A 661 22.33 -22.86 -1.25
C TYR A 661 21.50 -23.35 -0.06
N TYR A 662 22.15 -23.44 1.11
CA TYR A 662 21.50 -23.81 2.36
C TYR A 662 21.50 -22.60 3.28
N GLU A 663 20.31 -22.20 3.74
CA GLU A 663 20.15 -21.08 4.67
C GLU A 663 19.46 -21.57 5.93
N THR A 664 20.14 -21.50 7.07
CA THR A 664 19.51 -21.70 8.37
C THR A 664 18.92 -20.37 8.85
N MET A 665 17.59 -20.32 8.92
CA MET A 665 16.85 -19.12 9.30
C MET A 665 16.18 -19.32 10.67
N PRO A 666 16.41 -18.40 11.64
CA PRO A 666 15.73 -18.44 12.93
C PRO A 666 14.20 -18.44 12.82
N ALA A 667 13.53 -18.80 13.91
CA ALA A 667 12.07 -18.80 13.97
C ALA A 667 11.49 -17.41 13.64
N GLY A 668 10.52 -17.36 12.73
CA GLY A 668 9.86 -16.13 12.27
C GLY A 668 10.69 -15.19 11.40
N GLU A 669 11.99 -15.46 11.23
CA GLU A 669 12.91 -14.52 10.59
C GLU A 669 12.77 -14.51 9.06
N GLY A 670 13.31 -13.48 8.41
CA GLY A 670 13.32 -13.37 6.95
C GLY A 670 14.54 -12.64 6.42
N ARG A 671 14.89 -12.87 5.14
CA ARG A 671 15.99 -12.19 4.43
C ARG A 671 15.59 -11.86 3.00
N LEU A 672 16.06 -10.71 2.52
CA LEU A 672 15.89 -10.25 1.13
C LEU A 672 17.14 -10.57 0.33
N TYR A 673 16.97 -11.29 -0.78
CA TYR A 673 18.04 -11.62 -1.70
C TYR A 673 17.82 -10.95 -3.05
N ARG A 674 18.93 -10.62 -3.73
CA ARG A 674 18.96 -10.15 -5.11
C ARG A 674 19.52 -11.23 -6.03
N VAL A 675 18.89 -11.38 -7.19
CA VAL A 675 19.35 -12.24 -8.29
C VAL A 675 19.35 -11.40 -9.56
N SER A 676 20.53 -10.95 -10.00
CA SER A 676 20.58 -10.00 -11.12
C SER A 676 21.88 -10.01 -11.93
N PRO A 677 21.83 -9.66 -13.23
CA PRO A 677 23.01 -9.61 -14.10
C PRO A 677 24.13 -8.73 -13.55
N VAL A 678 25.35 -9.27 -13.45
CA VAL A 678 26.51 -8.57 -12.89
C VAL A 678 26.88 -7.34 -13.72
N VAL A 679 26.90 -7.48 -15.05
CA VAL A 679 27.23 -6.39 -15.98
C VAL A 679 26.22 -5.24 -15.98
N LYS A 680 25.08 -5.38 -15.30
CA LYS A 680 24.11 -4.28 -15.13
C LYS A 680 24.00 -3.82 -13.68
N TYR A 681 24.01 -4.73 -12.73
CA TYR A 681 23.66 -4.43 -11.34
C TYR A 681 24.78 -4.73 -10.34
N GLY A 682 26.00 -4.91 -10.84
CA GLY A 682 27.18 -5.11 -10.02
C GLY A 682 27.26 -6.50 -9.39
N GLY A 683 28.31 -6.72 -8.60
CA GLY A 683 28.70 -8.04 -8.09
C GLY A 683 30.01 -8.52 -8.74
N ARG A 684 30.21 -9.84 -8.81
CA ARG A 684 31.49 -10.43 -9.19
C ARG A 684 31.41 -11.04 -10.59
N LEU A 685 32.19 -10.52 -11.53
CA LEU A 685 32.36 -11.11 -12.85
C LEU A 685 33.48 -12.15 -12.74
N ILE A 686 33.12 -13.43 -12.90
CA ILE A 686 34.05 -14.57 -12.77
C ILE A 686 34.13 -15.42 -14.05
N TYR A 687 33.23 -15.19 -15.00
CA TYR A 687 33.23 -15.80 -16.33
C TYR A 687 33.33 -14.70 -17.38
N ASP A 688 33.98 -15.00 -18.49
CA ASP A 688 34.11 -14.07 -19.60
C ASP A 688 32.74 -13.59 -20.09
N GLU A 689 32.60 -12.29 -20.29
CA GLU A 689 31.34 -11.68 -20.69
C GLU A 689 31.57 -10.54 -21.69
N GLU A 690 30.76 -10.55 -22.75
CA GLU A 690 30.84 -9.54 -23.81
C GLU A 690 29.68 -8.56 -23.70
N ILE A 691 29.99 -7.27 -23.64
CA ILE A 691 29.01 -6.20 -23.81
C ILE A 691 28.72 -6.04 -25.31
N SER A 692 27.74 -6.79 -25.80
CA SER A 692 27.38 -6.87 -27.23
C SER A 692 26.34 -5.83 -27.67
N SER A 693 25.62 -5.21 -26.73
CA SER A 693 24.66 -4.12 -26.95
C SER A 693 24.90 -2.96 -25.98
N ILE A 694 24.32 -1.80 -26.29
CA ILE A 694 24.37 -0.64 -25.37
C ILE A 694 23.84 -1.07 -24.00
N THR A 695 24.68 -0.95 -22.98
CA THR A 695 24.42 -1.44 -21.62
C THR A 695 24.83 -0.38 -20.61
N THR A 696 24.16 -0.36 -19.45
CA THR A 696 24.51 0.52 -18.33
C THR A 696 24.76 -0.30 -17.07
N LEU A 697 25.87 -0.01 -16.38
CA LEU A 697 26.20 -0.52 -15.06
C LEU A 697 25.69 0.45 -13.99
N TYR A 698 24.84 -0.02 -13.09
CA TYR A 698 24.18 0.78 -12.05
C TYR A 698 24.77 0.59 -10.65
N SER A 699 25.64 -0.41 -10.45
CA SER A 699 26.25 -0.69 -9.15
C SER A 699 27.64 -1.29 -9.34
N GLU A 700 28.46 -1.27 -8.29
CA GLU A 700 29.87 -1.63 -8.39
C GLU A 700 30.05 -3.08 -8.86
N MET A 701 30.93 -3.25 -9.85
CA MET A 701 31.28 -4.55 -10.40
C MET A 701 32.76 -4.84 -10.13
N THR A 702 33.07 -6.05 -9.70
CA THR A 702 34.44 -6.55 -9.55
C THR A 702 34.73 -7.64 -10.56
N ILE A 703 35.81 -7.50 -11.33
CA ILE A 703 36.33 -8.52 -12.24
C ILE A 703 37.36 -9.36 -11.48
N GLU A 704 37.11 -10.67 -11.41
CA GLU A 704 37.83 -11.65 -10.60
C GLU A 704 38.37 -12.82 -11.45
N ASN A 705 39.31 -13.60 -10.91
CA ASN A 705 39.74 -14.92 -11.40
C ASN A 705 40.21 -14.98 -12.88
N GLY A 706 40.83 -13.93 -13.38
CA GLY A 706 41.33 -13.83 -14.75
C GLY A 706 40.23 -13.66 -15.80
N ALA A 707 38.98 -13.40 -15.39
CA ALA A 707 37.85 -13.25 -16.29
C ALA A 707 38.01 -12.02 -17.21
N GLU A 708 37.49 -12.14 -18.43
CA GLU A 708 37.55 -11.10 -19.45
C GLU A 708 36.20 -10.41 -19.64
N LEU A 709 36.19 -9.08 -19.48
CA LEU A 709 35.10 -8.23 -19.94
C LEU A 709 35.44 -7.69 -21.34
N SER A 710 34.77 -8.19 -22.37
CA SER A 710 34.98 -7.77 -23.76
C SER A 710 33.98 -6.68 -24.17
N ILE A 711 34.48 -5.58 -24.72
CA ILE A 711 33.67 -4.40 -25.08
C ILE A 711 33.45 -4.34 -26.60
N SER A 712 32.25 -4.75 -27.03
CA SER A 712 31.82 -4.69 -28.45
C SER A 712 30.89 -3.51 -28.74
N ALA A 713 30.06 -3.12 -27.77
CA ALA A 713 29.17 -1.96 -27.82
C ALA A 713 29.48 -0.98 -26.68
N ASN A 714 28.84 0.19 -26.68
CA ASN A 714 29.06 1.19 -25.64
C ASN A 714 28.55 0.68 -24.29
N TYR A 715 29.37 0.85 -23.26
CA TYR A 715 29.05 0.47 -21.89
C TYR A 715 29.16 1.70 -21.00
N THR A 716 28.01 2.19 -20.52
CA THR A 716 27.94 3.34 -19.62
C THR A 716 28.03 2.86 -18.17
N CYS A 717 28.91 3.47 -17.39
CA CYS A 717 29.25 3.03 -16.04
C CYS A 717 28.85 4.12 -15.03
N ASN A 718 27.70 3.90 -14.38
CA ASN A 718 27.19 4.72 -13.29
C ASN A 718 27.66 4.17 -11.93
N ALA A 719 28.77 3.45 -11.94
CA ALA A 719 29.42 2.85 -10.80
C ALA A 719 30.88 2.52 -11.13
N ASN A 720 31.68 2.24 -10.09
CA ASN A 720 33.05 1.82 -10.27
C ASN A 720 33.12 0.41 -10.89
N ILE A 721 34.15 0.20 -11.71
CA ILE A 721 34.61 -1.14 -12.08
C ILE A 721 35.91 -1.39 -11.33
N ILE A 722 35.98 -2.48 -10.60
CA ILE A 722 37.15 -2.90 -9.81
C ILE A 722 37.76 -4.13 -10.50
N VAL A 723 39.07 -4.14 -10.71
CA VAL A 723 39.79 -5.26 -11.33
C VAL A 723 40.80 -5.80 -10.32
N LYS A 724 40.62 -7.06 -9.91
CA LYS A 724 41.52 -7.75 -8.96
C LYS A 724 42.44 -8.74 -9.63
N ASP A 725 41.92 -9.53 -10.55
CA ASP A 725 42.68 -10.43 -11.40
C ASP A 725 41.82 -10.61 -12.65
N GLY A 726 42.10 -9.90 -13.72
CA GLY A 726 41.14 -9.86 -14.82
C GLY A 726 41.54 -8.99 -16.00
N LYS A 727 40.71 -9.07 -17.04
CA LYS A 727 40.95 -8.41 -18.32
C LYS A 727 39.78 -7.55 -18.73
N ILE A 728 40.08 -6.41 -19.33
CA ILE A 728 39.11 -5.61 -20.08
C ILE A 728 39.67 -5.47 -21.49
N THR A 729 38.99 -6.05 -22.48
CA THR A 729 39.47 -6.05 -23.85
C THR A 729 38.47 -5.36 -24.78
N ARG A 730 38.96 -4.90 -25.93
CA ARG A 730 38.10 -4.45 -27.02
C ARG A 730 37.86 -5.56 -28.03
N SER A 731 36.61 -5.98 -28.18
CA SER A 731 36.16 -6.96 -29.18
C SER A 731 35.41 -6.33 -30.37
N GLY A 732 34.95 -5.08 -30.26
CA GLY A 732 34.20 -4.39 -31.31
C GLY A 732 34.46 -2.88 -31.39
N SER A 733 33.42 -2.10 -31.70
CA SER A 733 33.52 -0.63 -31.82
C SER A 733 33.20 0.12 -30.52
N GLY A 734 32.83 -0.61 -29.47
CA GLY A 734 32.38 -0.09 -28.19
C GLY A 734 33.42 0.70 -27.40
N LYS A 735 32.94 1.36 -26.35
CA LYS A 735 33.69 2.23 -25.45
C LYS A 735 33.21 2.02 -24.02
N LEU A 736 34.10 2.24 -23.05
CA LEU A 736 33.73 2.42 -21.65
C LEU A 736 33.47 3.90 -21.40
N ILE A 737 32.32 4.23 -20.82
CA ILE A 737 31.91 5.61 -20.55
C ILE A 737 31.55 5.70 -19.07
N PHE A 738 32.43 6.24 -18.23
CA PHE A 738 32.17 6.44 -16.82
C PHE A 738 31.45 7.75 -16.58
N ASP A 739 30.33 7.67 -15.88
CA ASP A 739 29.65 8.86 -15.38
C ASP A 739 30.53 9.58 -14.36
N ASN A 740 30.26 10.87 -14.25
CA ASN A 740 30.92 11.80 -13.35
C ASN A 740 31.08 11.27 -11.92
N GLY A 741 32.34 11.10 -11.49
CA GLY A 741 32.72 10.65 -10.14
C GLY A 741 33.11 9.17 -10.03
N PHE A 742 32.86 8.34 -11.05
CA PHE A 742 33.21 6.92 -11.05
C PHE A 742 34.57 6.64 -11.69
N LYS A 743 35.11 5.46 -11.37
CA LYS A 743 36.50 5.09 -11.66
C LYS A 743 36.61 3.66 -12.18
N LEU A 744 37.69 3.44 -12.92
CA LEU A 744 38.27 2.10 -13.06
C LEU A 744 39.32 1.94 -11.97
N ILE A 745 39.14 0.99 -11.06
CA ILE A 745 40.02 0.74 -9.92
C ILE A 745 40.74 -0.59 -10.14
N VAL A 746 42.05 -0.60 -9.96
CA VAL A 746 42.91 -1.77 -10.10
C VAL A 746 43.48 -2.11 -8.73
N GLU A 747 43.00 -3.21 -8.14
CA GLU A 747 43.39 -3.68 -6.81
C GLU A 747 44.35 -4.89 -6.86
N GLY A 748 44.43 -5.57 -7.99
CA GLY A 748 45.42 -6.62 -8.24
C GLY A 748 45.90 -6.60 -9.69
N ASP A 749 46.06 -7.75 -10.34
CA ASP A 749 46.64 -7.83 -11.69
C ASP A 749 45.56 -7.56 -12.76
N ALA A 750 45.67 -6.45 -13.48
CA ALA A 750 44.73 -6.04 -14.51
C ALA A 750 45.39 -5.93 -15.88
N GLU A 751 44.77 -6.54 -16.90
CA GLU A 751 45.08 -6.29 -18.31
C GLU A 751 43.96 -5.43 -18.93
N VAL A 752 44.30 -4.26 -19.47
CA VAL A 752 43.33 -3.38 -20.14
C VAL A 752 43.82 -3.12 -21.55
N SER A 753 43.20 -3.73 -22.56
CA SER A 753 43.77 -3.74 -23.90
C SER A 753 42.78 -3.49 -25.05
N GLY A 754 43.20 -2.64 -25.97
CA GLY A 754 42.65 -2.59 -27.33
C GLY A 754 43.54 -3.32 -28.33
N THR A 755 43.25 -3.12 -29.62
CA THR A 755 44.14 -3.53 -30.70
C THR A 755 44.80 -2.30 -31.33
N ALA A 756 45.91 -2.49 -32.04
CA ALA A 756 46.60 -1.38 -32.71
C ALA A 756 45.70 -0.62 -33.71
N GLN A 757 44.73 -1.33 -34.33
CA GLN A 757 43.77 -0.78 -35.27
C GLN A 757 42.53 -0.22 -34.59
N ASN A 758 42.12 -0.79 -33.44
CA ASN A 758 40.93 -0.39 -32.69
C ASN A 758 41.29 -0.26 -31.22
N LYS A 759 41.62 0.96 -30.78
CA LYS A 759 41.99 1.24 -29.40
C LYS A 759 40.79 1.13 -28.46
N LEU A 760 40.96 0.61 -27.24
CA LEU A 760 39.89 0.68 -26.24
C LEU A 760 39.75 2.11 -25.75
N GLU A 761 38.57 2.71 -25.95
CA GLU A 761 38.29 4.06 -25.48
C GLU A 761 37.64 3.99 -24.09
N ILE A 762 38.21 4.76 -23.16
CA ILE A 762 37.77 4.91 -21.78
C ILE A 762 37.52 6.41 -21.57
N ASP A 763 36.25 6.79 -21.57
CA ASP A 763 35.79 8.18 -21.45
C ASP A 763 35.20 8.39 -20.06
N PHE A 764 35.61 9.44 -19.36
CA PHE A 764 35.10 9.79 -18.02
C PHE A 764 34.06 10.93 -18.04
N ASP A 765 33.42 11.15 -19.21
CA ASP A 765 32.38 12.14 -19.52
C ASP A 765 32.86 13.61 -19.41
N SER A 766 33.28 14.01 -18.21
CA SER A 766 33.90 15.31 -17.97
C SER A 766 34.98 15.25 -16.88
N PRO A 767 36.05 16.06 -16.98
CA PRO A 767 37.10 16.06 -15.97
C PRO A 767 36.57 16.59 -14.62
N MET A 768 36.45 15.70 -13.63
CA MET A 768 35.98 16.02 -12.28
C MET A 768 36.90 15.40 -11.23
N SER A 769 37.08 16.10 -10.10
CA SER A 769 38.06 15.73 -9.08
C SER A 769 38.07 14.22 -8.76
N LEU A 770 39.23 13.61 -8.97
CA LEU A 770 39.55 12.21 -8.69
C LEU A 770 38.91 11.14 -9.60
N ASN A 771 38.23 11.48 -10.71
CA ASN A 771 37.86 10.47 -11.72
C ASN A 771 39.07 10.06 -12.60
N GLY A 772 39.01 8.85 -13.16
CA GLY A 772 40.12 8.25 -13.92
C GLY A 772 40.40 6.79 -13.59
N ILE A 773 41.57 6.29 -14.04
CA ILE A 773 42.07 4.96 -13.68
C ILE A 773 42.90 5.06 -12.40
N LEU A 774 42.50 4.35 -11.36
CA LEU A 774 43.21 4.29 -10.08
C LEU A 774 43.86 2.92 -9.89
N VAL A 775 45.18 2.88 -9.82
CA VAL A 775 45.94 1.70 -9.40
C VAL A 775 46.20 1.81 -7.90
N ASP A 776 45.54 0.94 -7.13
CA ASP A 776 45.66 0.92 -5.67
C ASP A 776 46.97 0.29 -5.20
N SER A 777 47.25 0.37 -3.89
CA SER A 777 48.40 -0.30 -3.29
C SER A 777 48.33 -1.80 -3.58
N LEU A 778 49.44 -2.37 -4.07
CA LEU A 778 49.57 -3.76 -4.53
C LEU A 778 48.91 -4.09 -5.88
N GLY A 779 48.25 -3.14 -6.54
CA GLY A 779 47.74 -3.33 -7.90
C GLY A 779 48.86 -3.41 -8.94
N SER A 780 48.60 -4.14 -10.03
CA SER A 780 49.40 -4.16 -11.24
C SER A 780 48.55 -3.82 -12.45
N LEU A 781 49.04 -2.96 -13.35
CA LEU A 781 48.30 -2.57 -14.55
C LEU A 781 49.16 -2.77 -15.81
N ASP A 782 48.73 -3.68 -16.68
CA ASP A 782 49.18 -3.79 -18.06
C ASP A 782 48.13 -3.13 -18.98
N ILE A 783 48.38 -1.90 -19.44
CA ILE A 783 47.45 -1.17 -20.30
C ILE A 783 48.04 -0.93 -21.70
N LYS A 784 47.32 -1.40 -22.75
CA LYS A 784 47.85 -1.45 -24.13
C LYS A 784 46.84 -0.99 -25.17
N ASN A 785 47.26 -0.16 -26.11
CA ASN A 785 46.40 0.30 -27.21
C ASN A 785 45.08 0.93 -26.72
N CYS A 786 45.15 1.83 -25.76
CA CYS A 786 43.97 2.51 -25.20
C CYS A 786 43.95 4.01 -25.55
N LEU A 787 42.75 4.61 -25.45
CA LEU A 787 42.51 6.05 -25.49
C LEU A 787 41.73 6.43 -24.23
N ILE A 788 42.32 7.22 -23.34
CA ILE A 788 41.71 7.70 -22.10
C ILE A 788 41.34 9.17 -22.29
N LYS A 789 40.10 9.55 -21.99
CA LYS A 789 39.59 10.91 -22.20
C LYS A 789 38.85 11.45 -20.98
N ASN A 790 38.83 12.78 -20.86
CA ASN A 790 37.96 13.53 -19.94
C ASN A 790 38.10 13.14 -18.45
N ALA A 791 39.26 12.62 -18.03
CA ALA A 791 39.55 12.30 -16.63
C ALA A 791 40.19 13.49 -15.89
N ASP A 792 40.13 13.53 -14.57
CA ASP A 792 40.93 14.45 -13.77
C ASP A 792 42.38 13.97 -13.70
N LEU A 793 42.54 12.69 -13.35
CA LEU A 793 43.81 11.97 -13.40
C LEU A 793 43.68 10.80 -14.37
N GLY A 794 44.29 10.87 -15.56
CA GLY A 794 44.18 9.81 -16.58
C GLY A 794 44.53 8.43 -16.01
N ILE A 795 45.72 8.30 -15.43
CA ILE A 795 46.13 7.16 -14.61
C ILE A 795 46.77 7.67 -13.31
N SER A 796 46.24 7.26 -12.17
CA SER A 796 46.76 7.58 -10.84
C SER A 796 47.24 6.31 -10.14
N VAL A 797 48.46 6.32 -9.63
CA VAL A 797 49.08 5.16 -8.98
C VAL A 797 49.43 5.50 -7.53
N LYS A 798 48.86 4.75 -6.59
CA LYS A 798 49.14 4.87 -5.15
C LYS A 798 50.49 4.24 -4.79
N SER A 799 51.02 4.61 -3.62
CA SER A 799 52.27 4.04 -3.12
C SER A 799 52.16 2.53 -2.92
N TYR A 800 53.25 1.80 -3.17
CA TYR A 800 53.34 0.35 -3.04
C TYR A 800 52.54 -0.46 -4.08
N TYR A 801 52.30 0.09 -5.27
CA TYR A 801 51.91 -0.71 -6.44
C TYR A 801 52.98 -1.75 -6.81
N ASN A 802 52.59 -2.81 -7.53
CA ASN A 802 53.50 -3.87 -7.96
C ASN A 802 54.24 -3.49 -9.25
N HIS A 803 53.50 -3.33 -10.36
CA HIS A 803 54.06 -2.84 -11.62
C HIS A 803 53.03 -2.07 -12.44
N ILE A 804 53.52 -1.31 -13.41
CA ILE A 804 52.70 -0.62 -14.40
C ILE A 804 53.40 -0.69 -15.76
N ASP A 805 52.76 -1.30 -16.75
CA ASP A 805 53.20 -1.32 -18.15
C ASP A 805 52.19 -0.53 -18.99
N ILE A 806 52.68 0.50 -19.69
CA ILE A 806 51.86 1.38 -20.53
C ILE A 806 52.45 1.33 -21.94
N ASP A 807 51.75 0.68 -22.86
CA ASP A 807 52.16 0.57 -24.26
C ASP A 807 51.10 1.15 -25.20
N SER A 808 51.50 2.11 -26.03
CA SER A 808 50.64 2.66 -27.07
C SER A 808 49.29 3.21 -26.54
N VAL A 809 49.33 3.93 -25.41
CA VAL A 809 48.16 4.58 -24.79
C VAL A 809 48.15 6.07 -25.08
N TYR A 810 46.98 6.62 -25.45
CA TYR A 810 46.75 8.06 -25.58
C TYR A 810 45.92 8.57 -24.40
N ILE A 811 46.28 9.73 -23.85
CA ILE A 811 45.56 10.36 -22.74
C ILE A 811 45.28 11.81 -23.15
N GLU A 812 44.00 12.16 -23.24
CA GLU A 812 43.51 13.43 -23.80
C GLU A 812 42.54 14.11 -22.83
N ASP A 813 42.49 15.45 -22.90
CA ASP A 813 41.48 16.26 -22.20
C ASP A 813 41.42 16.06 -20.67
N CYS A 814 42.56 15.76 -20.03
CA CYS A 814 42.64 15.69 -18.57
C CYS A 814 42.74 17.08 -17.92
N SER A 815 42.08 17.28 -16.77
CA SER A 815 42.16 18.57 -16.03
C SER A 815 43.43 18.77 -15.22
N ASP A 816 44.00 17.70 -14.65
CA ASP A 816 45.21 17.79 -13.81
C ASP A 816 46.41 17.08 -14.44
N TYR A 817 46.51 15.75 -14.31
CA TYR A 817 47.64 14.97 -14.84
C TYR A 817 47.17 13.84 -15.75
N GLY A 818 47.87 13.64 -16.87
CA GLY A 818 47.67 12.43 -17.68
C GLY A 818 48.10 11.17 -16.93
N ILE A 819 49.25 11.22 -16.23
CA ILE A 819 49.74 10.15 -15.35
C ILE A 819 50.26 10.77 -14.06
N SER A 820 49.82 10.27 -12.91
CA SER A 820 50.29 10.63 -11.58
C SER A 820 50.81 9.39 -10.85
N ILE A 821 52.09 9.39 -10.45
CA ILE A 821 52.72 8.30 -9.70
C ILE A 821 53.13 8.83 -8.34
N SER A 822 52.50 8.32 -7.28
CA SER A 822 52.72 8.79 -5.91
C SER A 822 53.37 7.71 -5.05
N GLY A 823 54.67 7.84 -4.75
CA GLY A 823 55.37 6.91 -3.85
C GLY A 823 56.84 6.68 -4.21
N PRO A 824 57.56 5.86 -3.42
CA PRO A 824 58.94 5.50 -3.73
C PRO A 824 58.99 4.60 -4.97
N ILE A 825 59.60 5.09 -6.05
CA ILE A 825 59.93 4.29 -7.24
C ILE A 825 61.06 3.34 -6.84
N ARG A 826 60.75 2.03 -6.75
CA ARG A 826 61.74 0.98 -6.48
C ARG A 826 61.94 0.16 -7.75
N ARG A 827 63.19 -0.19 -8.01
CA ARG A 827 63.62 -0.92 -9.20
C ARG A 827 63.69 -2.41 -8.93
#